data_AF-L1IYS9-F1
#
_entry.id   AF-L1IYS9-F1
#
_cell.length_a   1.000
_cell.length_b   1.000
_cell.length_c   1.000
_cell.angle_alpha   90.00
_cell.angle_beta   90.00
_cell.angle_gamma   90.00
#
_symmetry.space_group_name_H-M   'P 1'
#
loop_
_entity.id
_entity.type
_entity.pdbx_description
1 polymer ?
#
loop_
_entity_poly.entity_id
_entity_poly.type
_entity_poly.pdbx_seq_one_letter_code
_entity_poly.pdbx_strand_id
1 'polypeptide(L)'
;MSARDGAHKIEIEAEDAQTEPILLLTPRRMDFKPGFSHFYMHVCGDFLQRSTAERKVYKLNPWLILFSHEPLSAVLTLLPVQIIFIIVGMLWIIFESISLRHIESTGYFSLSVEQGKIVSEFLFQDYLPKSHLACTWELSLQLATRYIIGASLMISGFLAIRNKFHRSKLVDPSVLIFAGLLDALLNLLIFFRMSSEGYEETALGGTRHQFMIYAITDLFFFPAPMLFSEMYVVEQVSLAHITIFGSALGAGVVRYESIVMLAVTILFLVYRELTRSRTLSEALHSSGVFEEEWNEVKGSHAMFRLTNALRNVRGWGPYGPTFILPSSDPRLVPGESEVDKEIDDEKLRRSNLDQLYAQALVIDPVFLSKVKSLAEASDGFFLAQSEAGEPQYVRWRDAMADPTLESTICWAKIKNATRAIEKVLLLCDTQVSRLTDVVRQSIIFKDLDHLCDCLDKIARDPEIEVVRIKNRLDPDFDSKISGGYRDIGINLRIVSTQTKKKGVEGHICELRLALMSLHRKTSTGMFQRYQRVKQVLRFRTGTSQLARKYADAPLRTRLWRLMFPIAPIQAVSPSDVWTSLLLCKASTDKSDDALTIFKGLFPGNILDDYLFTSAHGVVDAATSTIMYSSTPLRSASYKPFFQVLLFVISGAFAYSIASNSWLSARGVIANGKFSARHYRLDVNADPSIAVSAQSQSFPNRSFAMTRDSCRRFYPSAISVANSSIYYTFDEDIVANGWQIDLSATLSALAFHPYNFSLFRFEGGSDPQHSLREDWVLVNNFTCAEHPEISFCEANGTVADGQTISFDLRASWKDNLFFSFSTVQASSCFLGGVFSVLRKPNLVKFCIGSPFHVVGVAEIAVAFPLSLKDNSLMTLSWGIADFSLGMLMQFRERYSLQYLPLYVIFTTFFNIAFSTSWFEDPFDASYFPFTSYVLSGLWLYFRFKRDYLYRKAVKQVEPDRLKYDECWSRYISNEPCRKRLEKISALCRPHLSTRKVQQKCRRDPQLLRRDIAIFDPLIARYSNAGGSIFAPVKCGGIEYGPLYSLDQLYAQALVIDPVFLSKVKSLAEASDGFFLAQSEAGEPQYVRWRDAMADPTLESTICWAKIKNATRAIEKLVRSYDFCVYKLTDVVRQCIIFKDLDHLCDCLDKIARDPEIEVVRIKNRLDPDFDSKISGGYRDIGINLRIVSTQTKKKGVEGHICELQLLLEDFHKLKTLEGHKRHVQFRNLRCE
;
A
#
# COMPACT_ATOMS: atom_id res chain seq x y z
N MET A 1 18.32 -48.04 -53.09
CA MET A 1 18.98 -48.27 -51.77
C MET A 1 19.01 -46.92 -51.06
N SER A 2 17.98 -46.54 -50.30
CA SER A 2 17.65 -46.89 -48.90
C SER A 2 18.18 -45.86 -47.88
N ALA A 3 17.26 -45.44 -46.99
CA ALA A 3 17.35 -44.58 -45.79
C ALA A 3 17.33 -43.05 -46.03
N ARG A 4 16.23 -42.30 -45.82
CA ARG A 4 15.27 -42.08 -44.70
C ARG A 4 15.64 -40.89 -43.78
N ASP A 5 14.79 -39.86 -43.88
CA ASP A 5 14.12 -39.08 -42.83
C ASP A 5 14.84 -38.78 -41.51
N GLY A 6 15.02 -37.48 -41.25
CA GLY A 6 15.47 -36.94 -39.97
C GLY A 6 15.09 -35.45 -39.79
N ALA A 7 13.82 -35.10 -40.00
CA ALA A 7 13.30 -33.79 -39.60
C ALA A 7 12.98 -33.81 -38.09
N HIS A 8 13.89 -33.27 -37.27
CA HIS A 8 13.63 -33.06 -35.84
C HIS A 8 12.56 -31.99 -35.65
N LYS A 9 11.32 -32.45 -35.48
CA LYS A 9 10.26 -31.72 -34.78
C LYS A 9 10.69 -31.57 -33.32
N ILE A 10 10.96 -30.36 -32.88
CA ILE A 10 11.04 -30.04 -31.45
C ILE A 10 9.60 -30.04 -30.94
N GLU A 11 9.13 -31.21 -30.50
CA GLU A 11 8.01 -31.30 -29.58
C GLU A 11 8.50 -30.75 -28.23
N ILE A 12 7.96 -29.60 -27.85
CA ILE A 12 8.05 -29.13 -26.48
C ILE A 12 7.16 -30.05 -25.67
N GLU A 13 7.77 -31.02 -24.98
CA GLU A 13 7.15 -31.78 -23.90
C GLU A 13 6.54 -30.77 -22.92
N ALA A 14 5.21 -30.73 -22.89
CA ALA A 14 4.50 -30.14 -21.78
C ALA A 14 4.63 -31.14 -20.62
N GLU A 15 5.44 -30.82 -19.63
CA GLU A 15 5.52 -31.57 -18.38
C GLU A 15 4.11 -31.69 -17.76
N ASP A 16 3.57 -32.90 -17.81
CA ASP A 16 2.49 -33.37 -16.94
C ASP A 16 3.06 -33.56 -15.53
N ALA A 17 2.55 -32.82 -14.54
CA ALA A 17 2.54 -33.24 -13.13
C ALA A 17 1.65 -32.34 -12.26
N GLN A 18 0.33 -32.43 -12.42
CA GLN A 18 -0.51 -32.58 -11.24
C GLN A 18 -1.28 -33.88 -11.41
N THR A 19 -0.80 -34.92 -10.74
CA THR A 19 -1.57 -36.13 -10.43
C THR A 19 -2.88 -35.70 -9.76
N GLU A 20 -3.95 -35.59 -10.55
CA GLU A 20 -5.31 -35.57 -10.03
C GLU A 20 -5.67 -37.00 -9.61
N PRO A 21 -6.41 -37.18 -8.49
CA PRO A 21 -6.70 -38.50 -7.99
C PRO A 21 -7.56 -39.23 -9.01
N ILE A 22 -7.13 -40.46 -9.28
CA ILE A 22 -7.95 -41.61 -9.70
C ILE A 22 -9.39 -41.44 -9.18
N LEU A 23 -10.35 -41.89 -9.99
CA LEU A 23 -11.78 -42.14 -9.73
C LEU A 23 -12.04 -42.87 -8.38
N LEU A 24 -11.66 -42.25 -7.27
CA LEU A 24 -11.78 -42.72 -5.90
C LEU A 24 -12.99 -42.00 -5.31
N LEU A 25 -14.05 -42.79 -5.10
CA LEU A 25 -15.11 -42.59 -4.10
C LEU A 25 -15.24 -41.14 -3.61
N THR A 26 -16.08 -40.36 -4.30
CA THR A 26 -16.39 -39.00 -3.90
C THR A 26 -16.88 -38.97 -2.45
N PRO A 27 -16.15 -38.32 -1.51
CA PRO A 27 -16.54 -38.33 -0.10
C PRO A 27 -17.86 -37.58 0.09
N ARG A 28 -18.67 -38.07 1.05
CA ARG A 28 -19.93 -37.47 1.52
C ARG A 28 -19.76 -35.96 1.73
N ARG A 29 -20.84 -35.18 1.55
CA ARG A 29 -20.89 -33.73 1.84
C ARG A 29 -20.45 -33.49 3.29
N MET A 30 -19.17 -33.19 3.50
CA MET A 30 -18.63 -32.86 4.82
C MET A 30 -19.12 -31.48 5.23
N ASP A 31 -19.43 -31.31 6.51
CA ASP A 31 -19.72 -30.00 7.07
C ASP A 31 -18.43 -29.17 7.07
N PHE A 32 -18.33 -28.20 6.15
CA PHE A 32 -17.16 -27.33 5.99
C PHE A 32 -17.04 -26.28 7.11
N LYS A 33 -18.07 -26.15 7.94
CA LYS A 33 -18.19 -25.10 8.95
C LYS A 33 -17.18 -25.20 10.10
N PRO A 34 -16.90 -26.37 10.70
CA PRO A 34 -15.90 -26.47 11.78
C PRO A 34 -14.49 -26.16 11.28
N GLY A 35 -14.14 -26.61 10.08
CA GLY A 35 -12.88 -26.26 9.43
C GLY A 35 -12.77 -24.75 9.22
N PHE A 36 -13.83 -24.10 8.71
CA PHE A 36 -13.84 -22.66 8.49
C PHE A 36 -13.61 -21.90 9.80
N SER A 37 -14.33 -22.25 10.87
CA SER A 37 -14.13 -21.66 12.20
C SER A 37 -12.70 -21.84 12.71
N HIS A 38 -12.15 -23.06 12.59
CA HIS A 38 -10.76 -23.35 12.96
C HIS A 38 -9.77 -22.48 12.16
N PHE A 39 -9.96 -22.35 10.86
CA PHE A 39 -9.10 -21.50 10.02
C PHE A 39 -9.04 -20.05 10.51
N TYR A 40 -10.16 -19.40 10.84
CA TYR A 40 -10.15 -18.00 11.33
C TYR A 40 -9.67 -17.85 12.78
N MET A 41 -9.67 -18.93 13.57
CA MET A 41 -9.08 -18.92 14.91
C MET A 41 -7.54 -19.06 14.87
N HIS A 42 -6.99 -19.61 13.80
CA HIS A 42 -5.57 -19.95 13.70
C HIS A 42 -4.80 -19.13 12.66
N VAL A 43 -5.50 -18.48 11.73
CA VAL A 43 -4.90 -17.62 10.71
C VAL A 43 -5.14 -16.15 11.03
N CYS A 44 -4.12 -15.32 10.81
CA CYS A 44 -4.17 -13.90 11.08
C CYS A 44 -5.19 -13.20 10.17
N GLY A 45 -6.18 -12.52 10.77
CA GLY A 45 -7.05 -11.62 10.04
C GLY A 45 -6.41 -10.23 9.82
N ASP A 46 -7.17 -9.22 9.42
CA ASP A 46 -6.67 -7.88 9.07
C ASP A 46 -7.79 -6.83 9.14
N PHE A 47 -9.04 -7.17 9.50
CA PHE A 47 -10.10 -6.17 9.54
C PHE A 47 -10.00 -5.30 10.81
N LEU A 48 -9.97 -5.93 11.98
CA LEU A 48 -9.68 -5.26 13.24
C LEU A 48 -8.23 -4.77 13.31
N GLN A 49 -7.30 -5.55 12.74
CA GLN A 49 -5.91 -5.12 12.61
C GLN A 49 -5.76 -3.89 11.71
N ARG A 50 -6.46 -3.80 10.56
CA ARG A 50 -6.52 -2.58 9.74
C ARG A 50 -7.08 -1.42 10.51
N SER A 51 -8.15 -1.62 11.27
CA SER A 51 -8.72 -0.52 12.06
C SER A 51 -7.70 0.03 13.09
N THR A 52 -6.80 -0.84 13.56
CA THR A 52 -5.61 -0.46 14.34
C THR A 52 -4.57 0.28 13.48
N ALA A 53 -4.25 -0.23 12.29
CA ALA A 53 -3.25 0.33 11.38
C ALA A 53 -3.68 1.65 10.69
N GLU A 54 -4.97 1.84 10.41
CA GLU A 54 -5.57 3.06 9.87
C GLU A 54 -5.66 4.17 10.93
N ARG A 55 -5.33 3.83 12.19
CA ARG A 55 -5.27 4.74 13.34
C ARG A 55 -6.53 5.62 13.47
N LYS A 56 -7.70 5.05 13.12
CA LYS A 56 -9.02 5.74 13.13
C LYS A 56 -9.34 6.40 14.46
N VAL A 57 -8.80 5.88 15.54
CA VAL A 57 -8.88 6.43 16.90
C VAL A 57 -8.45 7.90 16.95
N TYR A 58 -7.39 8.30 16.25
CA TYR A 58 -6.92 9.71 16.27
C TYR A 58 -7.86 10.67 15.53
N LYS A 59 -8.64 10.18 14.56
CA LYS A 59 -9.69 10.99 13.92
C LYS A 59 -10.85 11.27 14.87
N LEU A 60 -11.19 10.30 15.72
CA LEU A 60 -12.25 10.43 16.71
C LEU A 60 -11.81 11.27 17.90
N ASN A 61 -10.56 11.10 18.32
CA ASN A 61 -9.98 11.76 19.49
C ASN A 61 -8.58 12.32 19.15
N PRO A 62 -8.48 13.49 18.49
CA PRO A 62 -7.20 14.08 18.08
C PRO A 62 -6.23 14.36 19.23
N TRP A 63 -6.75 14.55 20.45
CA TRP A 63 -5.91 14.77 21.63
C TRP A 63 -4.98 13.59 21.94
N LEU A 64 -5.35 12.37 21.54
CA LEU A 64 -4.53 11.17 21.75
C LEU A 64 -3.21 11.20 20.95
N ILE A 65 -3.11 12.05 19.93
CA ILE A 65 -1.89 12.23 19.11
C ILE A 65 -0.71 12.66 19.98
N LEU A 66 -0.95 13.46 21.02
CA LEU A 66 0.08 13.96 21.94
C LEU A 66 0.83 12.86 22.68
N PHE A 67 0.19 11.70 22.84
CA PHE A 67 0.71 10.53 23.55
C PHE A 67 0.82 9.32 22.61
N SER A 68 0.87 9.56 21.30
CA SER A 68 1.08 8.51 20.29
C SER A 68 2.56 8.10 20.24
N HIS A 69 2.82 6.81 20.10
CA HIS A 69 4.16 6.30 19.76
C HIS A 69 4.58 6.65 18.32
N GLU A 70 3.63 7.10 17.49
CA GLU A 70 3.81 7.48 16.08
C GLU A 70 3.05 8.79 15.83
N PRO A 71 3.55 9.95 16.30
CA PRO A 71 2.81 11.21 16.28
C PRO A 71 2.69 11.83 14.88
N LEU A 72 3.68 11.77 14.00
CA LEU A 72 3.60 12.30 12.62
C LEU A 72 2.57 11.53 11.79
N SER A 73 2.67 10.21 11.80
CA SER A 73 1.71 9.26 11.23
C SER A 73 0.29 9.49 11.76
N ALA A 74 0.14 9.75 13.07
CA ALA A 74 -1.14 10.05 13.69
C ALA A 74 -1.71 11.41 13.23
N VAL A 75 -0.86 12.44 13.15
CA VAL A 75 -1.21 13.78 12.65
C VAL A 75 -1.66 13.72 11.18
N LEU A 76 -0.96 12.95 10.33
CA LEU A 76 -1.30 12.76 8.92
C LEU A 76 -2.65 12.05 8.70
N THR A 77 -3.28 11.50 9.74
CA THR A 77 -4.67 11.01 9.62
C THR A 77 -5.71 12.12 9.56
N LEU A 78 -5.36 13.35 9.97
CA LEU A 78 -6.26 14.49 10.03
C LEU A 78 -6.29 15.23 8.68
N LEU A 79 -7.46 15.30 8.05
CA LEU A 79 -7.64 15.96 6.75
C LEU A 79 -7.08 17.41 6.69
N PRO A 80 -7.26 18.28 7.71
CA PRO A 80 -6.67 19.61 7.69
C PRO A 80 -5.15 19.59 7.54
N VAL A 81 -4.47 18.63 8.18
CA VAL A 81 -3.00 18.52 8.12
C VAL A 81 -2.55 18.01 6.76
N GLN A 82 -3.29 17.07 6.18
CA GLN A 82 -3.02 16.58 4.82
C GLN A 82 -3.10 17.71 3.79
N ILE A 83 -4.11 18.59 3.91
CA ILE A 83 -4.25 19.78 3.06
C ILE A 83 -3.12 20.77 3.32
N ILE A 84 -2.74 21.00 4.58
CA ILE A 84 -1.60 21.86 4.94
C ILE A 84 -0.32 21.36 4.26
N PHE A 85 -0.04 20.05 4.26
CA PHE A 85 1.14 19.49 3.58
C PHE A 85 1.16 19.79 2.07
N ILE A 86 0.01 19.70 1.40
CA ILE A 86 -0.11 20.03 -0.03
C ILE A 86 0.10 21.53 -0.26
N ILE A 87 -0.57 22.38 0.53
CA ILE A 87 -0.47 23.84 0.39
C ILE A 87 0.95 24.32 0.67
N VAL A 88 1.55 23.87 1.77
CA VAL A 88 2.93 24.24 2.15
C VAL A 88 3.91 23.76 1.09
N GLY A 89 3.79 22.52 0.60
CA GLY A 89 4.66 22.03 -0.47
C GLY A 89 4.51 22.80 -1.78
N MET A 90 3.29 23.22 -2.16
CA MET A 90 3.07 24.08 -3.33
C MET A 90 3.67 25.47 -3.14
N LEU A 91 3.42 26.11 -2.00
CA LEU A 91 3.99 27.42 -1.68
C LEU A 91 5.51 27.37 -1.69
N TRP A 92 6.10 26.29 -1.17
CA TRP A 92 7.54 26.07 -1.19
C TRP A 92 8.10 26.09 -2.61
N ILE A 93 7.51 25.30 -3.52
CA ILE A 93 7.90 25.25 -4.94
C ILE A 93 7.76 26.63 -5.60
N ILE A 94 6.71 27.39 -5.27
CA ILE A 94 6.50 28.75 -5.80
C ILE A 94 7.60 29.71 -5.31
N PHE A 95 7.91 29.71 -4.01
CA PHE A 95 8.96 30.56 -3.44
C PHE A 95 10.34 30.26 -4.03
N GLU A 96 10.68 28.98 -4.25
CA GLU A 96 11.92 28.60 -4.92
C GLU A 96 11.95 29.03 -6.39
N SER A 97 10.81 28.96 -7.08
CA SER A 97 10.71 29.43 -8.47
C SER A 97 10.83 30.95 -8.60
N ILE A 98 10.36 31.71 -7.60
CA ILE A 98 10.59 33.17 -7.53
C ILE A 98 12.08 33.46 -7.28
N SER A 99 12.71 32.71 -6.39
CA SER A 99 14.15 32.84 -6.10
C SER A 99 15.00 32.54 -7.35
N LEU A 100 14.60 31.53 -8.14
CA LEU A 100 15.22 31.21 -9.42
C LEU A 100 15.12 32.36 -10.42
N ARG A 101 13.92 32.92 -10.61
CA ARG A 101 13.70 34.08 -11.50
C ARG A 101 14.51 35.30 -11.07
N HIS A 102 14.68 35.51 -9.76
CA HIS A 102 15.50 36.61 -9.26
C HIS A 102 16.96 36.42 -9.67
N ILE A 103 17.52 35.22 -9.52
CA ILE A 103 18.89 34.91 -9.97
C ILE A 103 19.03 35.09 -11.49
N GLU A 104 18.07 34.61 -12.27
CA GLU A 104 18.05 34.82 -13.72
C GLU A 104 18.08 36.31 -14.08
N SER A 105 17.29 37.13 -13.40
CA SER A 105 17.24 38.58 -13.63
C SER A 105 18.53 39.32 -13.27
N THR A 106 19.38 38.74 -12.41
CA THR A 106 20.66 39.34 -12.01
C THR A 106 21.80 39.05 -12.98
N GLY A 107 21.57 38.30 -14.06
CA GLY A 107 22.61 37.95 -15.05
C GLY A 107 23.72 37.04 -14.51
N TYR A 108 23.63 36.62 -13.24
CA TYR A 108 24.58 35.75 -12.57
C TYR A 108 24.59 34.33 -13.16
N PHE A 109 23.47 33.96 -13.79
CA PHE A 109 23.26 32.70 -14.46
C PHE A 109 22.29 32.94 -15.63
N SER A 110 22.74 32.74 -16.87
CA SER A 110 21.80 32.44 -17.94
C SER A 110 21.35 30.99 -17.77
N LEU A 111 20.23 30.77 -17.08
CA LEU A 111 19.45 29.53 -17.25
C LEU A 111 18.76 29.51 -18.62
N SER A 112 18.95 30.52 -19.47
CA SER A 112 18.43 30.59 -20.82
C SER A 112 19.51 30.21 -21.82
N VAL A 113 20.08 29.00 -21.68
CA VAL A 113 20.86 28.37 -22.75
C VAL A 113 19.87 27.68 -23.69
N GLU A 114 19.39 28.43 -24.69
CA GLU A 114 18.69 27.84 -25.84
C GLU A 114 19.71 27.30 -26.84
N GLN A 115 19.35 26.24 -27.56
CA GLN A 115 20.20 25.57 -28.56
C GLN A 115 20.83 26.62 -29.50
N GLY A 116 22.12 26.89 -29.32
CA GLY A 116 22.89 27.86 -30.09
C GLY A 116 23.22 29.16 -29.36
N LYS A 117 22.40 29.66 -28.42
CA LYS A 117 22.64 30.95 -27.73
C LYS A 117 23.60 30.78 -26.54
N ILE A 118 24.87 30.58 -26.85
CA ILE A 118 25.99 30.31 -25.91
C ILE A 118 26.67 31.61 -25.43
N VAL A 119 26.25 32.75 -26.00
CA VAL A 119 26.98 34.00 -25.92
C VAL A 119 26.19 35.02 -25.12
N SER A 120 26.83 35.57 -24.09
CA SER A 120 26.22 36.55 -23.20
C SER A 120 27.12 37.77 -23.08
N GLU A 121 26.50 38.95 -23.22
CA GLU A 121 27.16 40.23 -23.04
C GLU A 121 27.05 40.67 -21.59
N PHE A 122 28.18 41.06 -21.00
CA PHE A 122 28.24 41.56 -19.63
C PHE A 122 29.04 42.85 -19.55
N LEU A 123 28.62 43.76 -18.67
CA LEU A 123 29.44 44.88 -18.23
C LEU A 123 30.41 44.41 -17.15
N PHE A 124 31.69 44.76 -17.32
CA PHE A 124 32.78 44.34 -16.42
C PHE A 124 32.55 44.71 -14.94
N GLN A 125 31.75 45.73 -14.66
CA GLN A 125 31.45 46.22 -13.30
C GLN A 125 30.56 45.27 -12.49
N ASP A 126 29.76 44.40 -13.12
CA ASP A 126 28.78 43.55 -12.43
C ASP A 126 29.42 42.37 -11.67
N TYR A 127 30.69 42.04 -11.95
CA TYR A 127 31.36 40.81 -11.49
C TYR A 127 32.55 41.01 -10.55
N LEU A 128 33.08 42.23 -10.40
CA LEU A 128 34.28 42.52 -9.62
C LEU A 128 34.27 42.11 -8.13
N PRO A 129 33.13 41.99 -7.39
CA PRO A 129 33.19 41.70 -5.95
C PRO A 129 33.17 40.21 -5.53
N LYS A 130 33.02 39.25 -6.45
CA LYS A 130 32.43 37.93 -6.11
C LYS A 130 33.24 36.68 -6.49
N SER A 131 34.55 36.66 -6.25
CA SER A 131 35.43 35.50 -6.52
C SER A 131 35.21 34.26 -5.63
N HIS A 132 34.33 34.33 -4.62
CA HIS A 132 34.11 33.28 -3.62
C HIS A 132 32.82 32.47 -3.79
N LEU A 133 32.05 32.72 -4.85
CA LEU A 133 30.76 32.08 -5.09
C LEU A 133 30.90 30.82 -5.96
N ALA A 134 30.17 29.75 -5.59
CA ALA A 134 30.04 28.53 -6.37
C ALA A 134 29.17 28.78 -7.60
N CYS A 135 29.70 28.43 -8.77
CA CYS A 135 29.09 28.74 -10.07
C CYS A 135 28.86 27.52 -10.96
N THR A 136 29.00 26.29 -10.45
CA THR A 136 28.81 25.05 -11.23
C THR A 136 27.43 24.42 -10.94
N TRP A 137 27.28 23.09 -11.05
CA TRP A 137 26.05 22.36 -10.78
C TRP A 137 25.60 22.40 -9.31
N GLU A 138 26.40 22.92 -8.38
CA GLU A 138 26.04 23.00 -6.96
C GLU A 138 24.78 23.84 -6.75
N LEU A 139 24.64 24.93 -7.51
CA LEU A 139 23.45 25.78 -7.51
C LEU A 139 22.22 25.00 -8.02
N SER A 140 22.37 24.26 -9.12
CA SER A 140 21.31 23.43 -9.69
C SER A 140 20.90 22.31 -8.74
N LEU A 141 21.85 21.67 -8.05
CA LEU A 141 21.54 20.66 -7.04
C LEU A 141 20.92 21.29 -5.79
N GLN A 142 21.34 22.48 -5.37
CA GLN A 142 20.70 23.20 -4.26
C GLN A 142 19.24 23.58 -4.59
N LEU A 143 18.95 23.95 -5.84
CA LEU A 143 17.58 24.15 -6.28
C LEU A 143 16.81 22.82 -6.29
N ALA A 144 17.41 21.77 -6.84
CA ALA A 144 16.81 20.45 -6.90
C ALA A 144 16.46 19.91 -5.51
N THR A 145 17.34 20.04 -4.52
CA THR A 145 17.06 19.63 -3.14
C THR A 145 15.86 20.35 -2.56
N ARG A 146 15.80 21.68 -2.73
CA ARG A 146 14.67 22.49 -2.24
C ARG A 146 13.36 22.14 -2.94
N TYR A 147 13.38 21.85 -4.25
CA TYR A 147 12.20 21.35 -4.98
C TYR A 147 11.78 19.94 -4.51
N ILE A 148 12.73 19.04 -4.25
CA ILE A 148 12.47 17.68 -3.75
C ILE A 148 11.73 17.73 -2.41
N ILE A 149 12.15 18.61 -1.49
CA ILE A 149 11.48 18.80 -0.20
C ILE A 149 10.01 19.23 -0.42
N GLY A 150 9.77 20.28 -1.22
CA GLY A 150 8.41 20.76 -1.52
C GLY A 150 7.54 19.69 -2.17
N ALA A 151 8.08 18.96 -3.15
CA ALA A 151 7.41 17.86 -3.83
C ALA A 151 7.10 16.69 -2.87
N SER A 152 8.02 16.36 -1.96
CA SER A 152 7.84 15.28 -0.98
C SER A 152 6.70 15.57 -0.01
N LEU A 153 6.53 16.82 0.42
CA LEU A 153 5.41 17.27 1.25
C LEU A 153 4.08 17.15 0.51
N MET A 154 4.04 17.61 -0.76
CA MET A 154 2.84 17.48 -1.60
C MET A 154 2.47 16.01 -1.81
N ILE A 155 3.42 15.17 -2.21
CA ILE A 155 3.20 13.73 -2.45
C ILE A 155 2.71 13.07 -1.16
N SER A 156 3.33 13.35 -0.01
CA SER A 156 2.91 12.81 1.29
C SER A 156 1.48 13.22 1.63
N GLY A 157 1.11 14.48 1.41
CA GLY A 157 -0.27 14.95 1.59
C GLY A 157 -1.26 14.29 0.63
N PHE A 158 -0.94 14.18 -0.66
CA PHE A 158 -1.80 13.52 -1.66
C PHE A 158 -1.99 12.03 -1.38
N LEU A 159 -0.93 11.32 -0.99
CA LEU A 159 -1.00 9.91 -0.61
C LEU A 159 -1.87 9.72 0.63
N ALA A 160 -1.70 10.59 1.64
CA ALA A 160 -2.51 10.59 2.85
C ALA A 160 -3.99 10.91 2.60
N ILE A 161 -4.33 11.79 1.65
CA ILE A 161 -5.73 12.06 1.25
C ILE A 161 -6.32 10.85 0.51
N ARG A 162 -5.55 10.25 -0.39
CA ARG A 162 -6.08 9.24 -1.33
C ARG A 162 -6.37 7.89 -0.68
N ASN A 163 -5.79 7.59 0.48
CA ASN A 163 -6.18 6.58 1.47
C ASN A 163 -7.02 5.36 1.01
N LYS A 164 -6.54 4.70 -0.05
CA LYS A 164 -6.82 3.28 -0.38
C LYS A 164 -5.53 2.43 -0.39
N PHE A 165 -4.38 3.03 -0.05
CA PHE A 165 -3.06 2.39 -0.10
C PHE A 165 -2.47 2.08 1.29
N HIS A 166 -3.31 1.90 2.31
CA HIS A 166 -2.95 1.52 3.69
C HIS A 166 -2.33 0.13 3.86
N ARG A 167 -2.05 -0.60 2.77
CA ARG A 167 -1.52 -1.97 2.82
C ARG A 167 -0.08 -2.09 3.29
N SER A 168 0.62 -0.97 3.46
CA SER A 168 1.99 -0.98 3.92
C SER A 168 2.13 0.13 4.96
N LYS A 169 2.32 -0.26 6.22
CA LYS A 169 2.81 0.57 7.34
C LYS A 169 3.99 1.49 6.98
N LEU A 170 4.62 1.26 5.82
CA LEU A 170 5.79 1.96 5.33
C LEU A 170 5.46 3.20 4.48
N VAL A 171 4.35 3.29 3.75
CA VAL A 171 4.30 4.24 2.60
C VAL A 171 4.28 5.72 3.00
N ASP A 172 3.63 6.13 4.09
CA ASP A 172 3.51 7.56 4.41
C ASP A 172 4.82 8.19 4.94
N PRO A 173 5.55 7.58 5.90
CA PRO A 173 6.85 8.11 6.33
C PRO A 173 7.97 7.83 5.33
N SER A 174 7.85 6.78 4.50
CA SER A 174 8.91 6.40 3.57
C SER A 174 9.18 7.47 2.50
N VAL A 175 8.18 8.24 2.10
CA VAL A 175 8.39 9.34 1.15
C VAL A 175 9.28 10.42 1.77
N LEU A 176 9.01 10.81 3.02
CA LEU A 176 9.81 11.79 3.75
C LEU A 176 11.21 11.26 4.07
N ILE A 177 11.33 9.99 4.48
CA ILE A 177 12.62 9.34 4.72
C ILE A 177 13.44 9.26 3.44
N PHE A 178 12.84 8.81 2.33
CA PHE A 178 13.52 8.74 1.05
C PHE A 178 13.95 10.12 0.55
N ALA A 179 13.06 11.10 0.63
CA ALA A 179 13.34 12.47 0.25
C ALA A 179 14.47 13.06 1.10
N GLY A 180 14.48 12.84 2.42
CA GLY A 180 15.56 13.32 3.28
C GLY A 180 16.88 12.57 3.13
N LEU A 181 16.88 11.27 2.83
CA LEU A 181 18.11 10.54 2.48
C LEU A 181 18.69 11.05 1.15
N LEU A 182 17.83 11.33 0.17
CA LEU A 182 18.22 11.92 -1.09
C LEU A 182 18.75 13.34 -0.88
N ASP A 183 18.07 14.16 -0.08
CA ASP A 183 18.49 15.51 0.28
C ASP A 183 19.86 15.50 0.98
N ALA A 184 20.05 14.63 1.98
CA ALA A 184 21.32 14.44 2.66
C ALA A 184 22.47 14.10 1.69
N LEU A 185 22.22 13.17 0.76
CA LEU A 185 23.21 12.76 -0.24
C LEU A 185 23.57 13.93 -1.15
N LEU A 186 22.58 14.66 -1.66
CA LEU A 186 22.80 15.82 -2.53
C LEU A 186 23.54 16.95 -1.78
N ASN A 187 23.17 17.22 -0.53
CA ASN A 187 23.85 18.21 0.32
C ASN A 187 25.30 17.80 0.63
N LEU A 188 25.59 16.50 0.84
CA LEU A 188 26.97 16.01 0.96
C LEU A 188 27.77 16.18 -0.34
N LEU A 189 27.16 15.89 -1.49
CA LEU A 189 27.82 16.07 -2.79
C LEU A 189 28.16 17.54 -3.04
N ILE A 190 27.24 18.46 -2.73
CA ILE A 190 27.49 19.91 -2.77
C ILE A 190 28.64 20.28 -1.82
N PHE A 191 28.60 19.81 -0.57
CA PHE A 191 29.64 20.09 0.42
C PHE A 191 31.03 19.63 -0.01
N PHE A 192 31.18 18.37 -0.45
CA PHE A 192 32.48 17.83 -0.89
C PHE A 192 33.00 18.59 -2.10
N ARG A 193 32.11 18.94 -3.03
CA ARG A 193 32.46 19.70 -4.22
C ARG A 193 32.95 21.12 -3.85
N MET A 194 32.16 21.86 -3.07
CA MET A 194 32.55 23.20 -2.59
C MET A 194 33.85 23.17 -1.78
N SER A 195 34.05 22.14 -0.95
CA SER A 195 35.28 21.93 -0.19
C SER A 195 36.48 21.68 -1.10
N SER A 196 36.32 20.85 -2.14
CA SER A 196 37.40 20.52 -3.07
C SER A 196 37.84 21.71 -3.92
N GLU A 197 36.92 22.62 -4.24
CA GLU A 197 37.17 23.78 -5.12
C GLU A 197 37.44 25.08 -4.33
N GLY A 198 37.31 25.06 -2.99
CA GLY A 198 37.56 26.23 -2.14
C GLY A 198 36.45 27.28 -2.18
N TYR A 199 35.22 26.90 -2.53
CA TYR A 199 34.05 27.80 -2.50
C TYR A 199 33.53 27.96 -1.07
N GLU A 200 33.19 29.19 -0.70
CA GLU A 200 32.64 29.51 0.63
C GLU A 200 31.11 29.62 0.61
N GLU A 201 30.52 30.15 -0.47
CA GLU A 201 29.07 30.36 -0.62
C GLU A 201 28.55 30.00 -2.02
N THR A 202 27.25 29.70 -2.14
CA THR A 202 26.54 29.57 -3.43
C THR A 202 25.82 30.86 -3.80
N ALA A 203 25.41 31.00 -5.07
CA ALA A 203 24.64 32.17 -5.53
C ALA A 203 23.28 32.36 -4.80
N LEU A 204 22.74 31.30 -4.19
CA LEU A 204 21.54 31.35 -3.32
C LEU A 204 21.87 31.71 -1.85
N GLY A 205 23.10 32.10 -1.54
CA GLY A 205 23.56 32.42 -0.19
C GLY A 205 23.74 31.21 0.73
N GLY A 206 23.90 30.00 0.17
CA GLY A 206 24.17 28.80 0.95
C GLY A 206 25.66 28.67 1.24
N THR A 207 26.06 28.70 2.52
CA THR A 207 27.47 28.54 2.89
C THR A 207 27.90 27.07 2.85
N ARG A 208 29.18 26.78 2.60
CA ARG A 208 29.73 25.42 2.60
C ARG A 208 29.37 24.64 3.88
N HIS A 209 29.50 25.28 5.04
CA HIS A 209 29.22 24.67 6.33
C HIS A 209 27.72 24.37 6.54
N GLN A 210 26.82 25.16 5.95
CA GLN A 210 25.38 24.91 6.01
C GLN A 210 24.99 23.59 5.33
N PHE A 211 25.57 23.25 4.18
CA PHE A 211 25.26 21.98 3.49
C PHE A 211 25.69 20.75 4.29
N MET A 212 26.84 20.82 4.97
CA MET A 212 27.25 19.76 5.90
C MET A 212 26.27 19.64 7.07
N ILE A 213 25.78 20.77 7.59
CA ILE A 213 24.80 20.77 8.67
C ILE A 213 23.48 20.18 8.20
N TYR A 214 22.98 20.48 6.99
CA TYR A 214 21.78 19.84 6.45
C TYR A 214 21.93 18.34 6.31
N ALA A 215 23.04 17.88 5.74
CA ALA A 215 23.32 16.45 5.63
C ALA A 215 23.35 15.77 7.01
N ILE A 216 24.01 16.38 8.01
CA ILE A 216 24.05 15.84 9.38
C ILE A 216 22.66 15.85 10.00
N THR A 217 21.88 16.92 9.84
CA THR A 217 20.53 17.00 10.41
C THR A 217 19.61 15.96 9.80
N ASP A 218 19.68 15.75 8.48
CA ASP A 218 18.86 14.78 7.76
C ASP A 218 19.20 13.34 8.16
N LEU A 219 20.49 13.02 8.32
CA LEU A 219 20.98 11.69 8.66
C LEU A 219 20.81 11.34 10.16
N PHE A 220 21.03 12.29 11.06
CA PHE A 220 21.14 12.03 12.50
C PHE A 220 20.00 12.58 13.35
N PHE A 221 19.23 13.57 12.86
CA PHE A 221 18.10 14.14 13.60
C PHE A 221 16.77 13.83 12.93
N PHE A 222 16.51 14.36 11.74
CA PHE A 222 15.26 14.17 11.01
C PHE A 222 15.49 14.43 9.52
N PRO A 223 15.03 13.56 8.59
CA PRO A 223 14.06 12.47 8.83
C PRO A 223 14.65 11.07 8.97
N ALA A 224 15.94 10.82 8.71
CA ALA A 224 16.47 9.44 8.65
C ALA A 224 16.30 8.61 9.93
N PRO A 225 16.43 9.17 11.16
CA PRO A 225 16.17 8.42 12.39
C PRO A 225 14.75 7.86 12.53
N MET A 226 13.77 8.37 11.75
CA MET A 226 12.43 7.80 11.68
C MET A 226 12.41 6.37 11.13
N LEU A 227 13.48 5.92 10.44
CA LEU A 227 13.67 4.51 10.06
C LEU A 227 13.60 3.57 11.28
N PHE A 228 13.97 4.07 12.47
CA PHE A 228 14.03 3.26 13.69
C PHE A 228 12.84 3.49 14.60
N SER A 229 12.41 4.74 14.79
CA SER A 229 11.28 5.08 15.65
C SER A 229 10.74 6.47 15.34
N GLU A 230 9.42 6.57 15.24
CA GLU A 230 8.71 7.84 15.10
C GLU A 230 8.44 8.52 16.46
N MET A 231 8.69 7.82 17.56
CA MET A 231 8.31 8.24 18.91
C MET A 231 8.90 9.59 19.34
N TYR A 232 10.09 9.91 18.83
CA TYR A 232 10.82 11.14 19.12
C TYR A 232 10.80 12.13 17.97
N VAL A 233 9.93 11.95 16.97
CA VAL A 233 9.96 12.78 15.76
C VAL A 233 9.75 14.27 16.07
N VAL A 234 8.94 14.61 17.09
CA VAL A 234 8.72 16.00 17.48
C VAL A 234 10.00 16.59 18.08
N GLU A 235 10.64 15.87 18.99
CA GLU A 235 11.92 16.25 19.60
C GLU A 235 13.05 16.30 18.58
N GLN A 236 13.08 15.37 17.63
CA GLN A 236 14.03 15.29 16.52
C GLN A 236 13.89 16.48 15.58
N VAL A 237 12.66 16.84 15.19
CA VAL A 237 12.36 18.04 14.39
C VAL A 237 12.78 19.29 15.17
N SER A 238 12.50 19.39 16.48
CA SER A 238 13.00 20.49 17.31
C SER A 238 14.52 20.58 17.29
N LEU A 239 15.23 19.47 17.52
CA LEU A 239 16.70 19.43 17.54
C LEU A 239 17.31 19.78 16.17
N ALA A 240 16.74 19.27 15.08
CA ALA A 240 17.14 19.60 13.72
C ALA A 240 17.03 21.11 13.48
N HIS A 241 15.88 21.71 13.79
CA HIS A 241 15.67 23.15 13.59
C HIS A 241 16.45 24.04 14.57
N ILE A 242 16.73 23.59 15.80
CA ILE A 242 17.66 24.29 16.70
C ILE A 242 19.07 24.33 16.10
N THR A 243 19.53 23.20 15.56
CA THR A 243 20.86 23.09 14.94
C THR A 243 20.95 23.97 13.69
N ILE A 244 19.94 23.90 12.82
CA ILE A 244 19.86 24.73 11.60
C ILE A 244 19.80 26.21 11.98
N PHE A 245 18.94 26.58 12.94
CA PHE A 245 18.80 27.98 13.38
C PHE A 245 20.10 28.51 14.01
N GLY A 246 20.73 27.74 14.90
CA GLY A 246 22.00 28.10 15.52
C GLY A 246 23.11 28.29 14.49
N SER A 247 23.16 27.42 13.46
CA SER A 247 24.12 27.56 12.36
C SER A 247 23.89 28.81 11.51
N ALA A 248 22.62 29.12 11.21
CA ALA A 248 22.26 30.30 10.43
C ALA A 248 22.59 31.58 11.21
N LEU A 249 22.28 31.60 12.52
CA LEU A 249 22.54 32.74 13.39
C LEU A 249 24.05 32.98 13.58
N GLY A 250 24.85 31.90 13.68
CA GLY A 250 26.31 31.98 13.66
C GLY A 250 26.89 32.53 12.34
N ALA A 251 26.14 32.40 11.24
CA ALA A 251 26.45 33.00 9.94
C ALA A 251 25.79 34.38 9.73
N GLY A 252 25.15 34.97 10.75
CA GLY A 252 24.48 36.28 10.65
C GLY A 252 23.16 36.28 9.88
N VAL A 253 22.58 35.11 9.57
CA VAL A 253 21.35 34.95 8.79
C VAL A 253 20.20 34.46 9.66
N VAL A 254 19.03 35.08 9.55
CA VAL A 254 17.82 34.62 10.24
C VAL A 254 16.96 33.79 9.28
N ARG A 255 16.72 32.52 9.63
CA ARG A 255 15.82 31.64 8.87
C ARG A 255 14.47 31.53 9.55
N TYR A 256 13.48 32.24 9.00
CA TYR A 256 12.13 32.28 9.55
C TYR A 256 11.44 30.91 9.55
N GLU A 257 11.73 30.02 8.59
CA GLU A 257 11.12 28.68 8.58
C GLU A 257 11.49 27.88 9.84
N SER A 258 12.76 27.93 10.25
CA SER A 258 13.22 27.25 11.47
C SER A 258 12.59 27.82 12.74
N ILE A 259 12.29 29.13 12.78
CA ILE A 259 11.59 29.75 13.91
C ILE A 259 10.16 29.22 14.00
N VAL A 260 9.45 29.17 12.87
CA VAL A 260 8.07 28.66 12.82
C VAL A 260 8.01 27.20 13.25
N MET A 261 8.90 26.35 12.72
CA MET A 261 8.96 24.93 13.08
C MET A 261 9.34 24.71 14.55
N LEU A 262 10.25 25.52 15.08
CA LEU A 262 10.61 25.48 16.50
C LEU A 262 9.42 25.89 17.39
N ALA A 263 8.71 26.96 17.03
CA ALA A 263 7.53 27.41 17.77
C ALA A 263 6.42 26.34 17.80
N VAL A 264 6.14 25.71 16.65
CA VAL A 264 5.14 24.63 16.53
C VAL A 264 5.52 23.43 17.39
N THR A 265 6.78 22.98 17.32
CA THR A 265 7.22 21.82 18.10
C THR A 265 7.29 22.11 19.61
N ILE A 266 7.73 23.30 20.03
CA ILE A 266 7.69 23.72 21.44
C ILE A 266 6.26 23.78 21.96
N LEU A 267 5.33 24.36 21.19
CA LEU A 267 3.92 24.43 21.58
C LEU A 267 3.33 23.02 21.80
N PHE A 268 3.66 22.08 20.91
CA PHE A 268 3.26 20.67 21.04
C PHE A 268 3.81 20.05 22.33
N LEU A 269 5.10 20.24 22.62
CA LEU A 269 5.76 19.71 23.82
C LEU A 269 5.18 20.31 25.11
N VAL A 270 4.92 21.62 25.14
CA VAL A 270 4.30 22.32 26.27
C VAL A 270 2.88 21.82 26.51
N TYR A 271 2.06 21.69 25.47
CA TYR A 271 0.69 21.22 25.61
C TYR A 271 0.64 19.76 26.11
N ARG A 272 1.56 18.91 25.62
CA ARG A 272 1.74 17.53 26.09
C ARG A 272 2.06 17.48 27.59
N GLU A 273 2.97 18.33 28.07
CA GLU A 273 3.37 18.39 29.48
C GLU A 273 2.28 18.97 30.39
N LEU A 274 1.59 20.04 29.96
CA LEU A 274 0.46 20.61 30.71
C LEU A 274 -0.67 19.59 30.89
N THR A 275 -0.99 18.84 29.84
CA THR A 275 -2.00 17.78 29.90
C THR A 275 -1.59 16.67 30.87
N ARG A 276 -0.31 16.29 30.87
CA ARG A 276 0.28 15.34 31.83
C ARG A 276 0.14 15.82 33.27
N SER A 277 0.56 17.06 33.55
CA SER A 277 0.52 17.64 34.89
C SER A 277 -0.90 17.76 35.43
N ARG A 278 -1.87 18.18 34.60
CA ARG A 278 -3.29 18.27 34.99
C ARG A 278 -3.86 16.90 35.34
N THR A 279 -3.61 15.91 34.49
CA THR A 279 -4.11 14.54 34.68
C THR A 279 -3.54 13.89 35.95
N LEU A 280 -2.25 14.15 36.26
CA LEU A 280 -1.61 13.66 37.47
C LEU A 280 -2.24 14.29 38.74
N SER A 281 -2.51 15.59 38.71
CA SER A 281 -3.17 16.29 39.82
C SER A 281 -4.57 15.72 40.12
N GLU A 282 -5.37 15.47 39.07
CA GLU A 282 -6.69 14.84 39.20
C GLU A 282 -6.63 13.41 39.75
N ALA A 283 -5.60 12.64 39.38
CA ALA A 283 -5.37 11.28 39.88
C ALA A 283 -5.09 11.26 41.39
N LEU A 284 -4.26 12.20 41.87
CA LEU A 284 -3.89 12.34 43.28
C LEU A 284 -5.10 12.66 44.16
N HIS A 285 -6.02 13.51 43.68
CA HIS A 285 -7.24 13.82 44.42
C HIS A 285 -8.17 12.61 44.55
N SER A 286 -8.25 11.80 43.49
CA SER A 286 -9.13 10.62 43.43
C SER A 286 -8.61 9.45 44.29
N SER A 287 -7.28 9.32 44.47
CA SER A 287 -6.70 8.23 45.26
C SER A 287 -7.00 8.30 46.75
N GLY A 288 -7.22 9.49 47.32
CA GLY A 288 -7.44 9.67 48.76
C GLY A 288 -8.66 8.90 49.29
N VAL A 289 -9.76 8.88 48.54
CA VAL A 289 -11.03 8.21 48.93
C VAL A 289 -10.88 6.70 49.03
N PHE A 290 -10.07 6.10 48.15
CA PHE A 290 -9.84 4.65 48.17
C PHE A 290 -8.83 4.24 49.23
N GLU A 291 -7.86 5.09 49.57
CA GLU A 291 -6.91 4.80 50.65
C GLU A 291 -7.58 4.77 52.02
N GLU A 292 -8.55 5.65 52.26
CA GLU A 292 -9.33 5.66 53.50
C GLU A 292 -10.07 4.32 53.70
N GLU A 293 -10.86 3.90 52.70
CA GLU A 293 -11.58 2.62 52.74
C GLU A 293 -10.63 1.41 52.77
N TRP A 294 -9.48 1.48 52.10
CA TRP A 294 -8.49 0.42 52.11
C TRP A 294 -7.84 0.24 53.48
N ASN A 295 -7.59 1.34 54.19
CA ASN A 295 -7.05 1.30 55.55
C ASN A 295 -8.02 0.65 56.55
N GLU A 296 -9.33 0.79 56.34
CA GLU A 296 -10.34 0.10 57.16
C GLU A 296 -10.36 -1.42 56.92
N VAL A 297 -10.10 -1.86 55.68
CA VAL A 297 -10.14 -3.29 55.30
C VAL A 297 -8.81 -4.01 55.55
N LYS A 298 -7.68 -3.30 55.55
CA LYS A 298 -6.33 -3.85 55.71
C LYS A 298 -6.04 -4.24 57.17
N GLY A 299 -6.67 -5.32 57.64
CA GLY A 299 -6.30 -6.00 58.88
C GLY A 299 -5.04 -6.88 58.73
N SER A 300 -4.22 -6.98 59.77
CA SER A 300 -2.93 -7.72 59.74
C SER A 300 -3.08 -9.22 59.46
N HIS A 301 -4.12 -9.88 60.02
CA HIS A 301 -4.36 -11.32 59.83
C HIS A 301 -4.84 -11.66 58.41
N ALA A 302 -5.76 -10.87 57.87
CA ALA A 302 -6.32 -11.06 56.54
C ALA A 302 -5.25 -10.86 55.45
N MET A 303 -4.33 -9.90 55.64
CA MET A 303 -3.25 -9.63 54.70
C MET A 303 -2.21 -10.75 54.63
N PHE A 304 -1.88 -11.37 55.78
CA PHE A 304 -1.02 -12.55 55.82
C PHE A 304 -1.63 -13.73 55.06
N ARG A 305 -2.93 -13.97 55.25
CA ARG A 305 -3.67 -15.01 54.52
C ARG A 305 -3.69 -14.76 53.01
N LEU A 306 -3.93 -13.51 52.60
CA LEU A 306 -3.90 -13.11 51.19
C LEU A 306 -2.53 -13.38 50.56
N THR A 307 -1.46 -13.04 51.26
CA THR A 307 -0.08 -13.23 50.80
C THR A 307 0.22 -14.73 50.60
N ASN A 308 -0.21 -15.58 51.52
CA ASN A 308 -0.07 -17.04 51.41
C ASN A 308 -0.91 -17.63 50.29
N ALA A 309 -2.17 -17.23 50.13
CA ALA A 309 -3.03 -17.68 49.03
C ALA A 309 -2.42 -17.30 47.67
N LEU A 310 -1.89 -16.07 47.53
CA LEU A 310 -1.19 -15.63 46.30
C LEU A 310 0.09 -16.43 46.03
N ARG A 311 0.82 -16.83 47.08
CA ARG A 311 2.02 -17.70 46.96
C ARG A 311 1.66 -19.10 46.47
N ASN A 312 0.55 -19.66 46.95
CA ASN A 312 0.02 -20.95 46.50
C ASN A 312 -0.36 -20.90 45.01
N VAL A 313 -1.08 -19.86 44.59
CA VAL A 313 -1.47 -19.68 43.17
C VAL A 313 -0.26 -19.50 42.24
N ARG A 314 0.84 -18.91 42.72
CA ARG A 314 2.09 -18.78 41.94
C ARG A 314 2.87 -20.10 41.79
N GLY A 315 2.49 -21.17 42.48
CA GLY A 315 3.15 -22.48 42.39
C GLY A 315 4.53 -22.55 43.06
N TRP A 316 4.78 -21.74 44.10
CA TRP A 316 6.05 -21.76 44.83
C TRP A 316 6.02 -22.87 45.88
N GLY A 317 6.88 -23.87 45.77
CA GLY A 317 7.04 -24.95 46.75
C GLY A 317 7.52 -24.47 48.14
N PRO A 318 7.54 -25.34 49.15
CA PRO A 318 7.79 -24.98 50.56
C PRO A 318 9.26 -24.66 50.91
N TYR A 319 10.19 -24.72 49.95
CA TYR A 319 11.61 -24.43 50.19
C TYR A 319 12.08 -23.22 49.40
N GLY A 320 12.38 -22.12 50.11
CA GLY A 320 13.32 -21.08 49.67
C GLY A 320 12.72 -19.76 49.17
N PRO A 321 13.03 -18.62 49.83
CA PRO A 321 12.96 -17.29 49.24
C PRO A 321 14.29 -16.98 48.53
N THR A 322 14.27 -16.57 47.27
CA THR A 322 15.38 -15.75 46.75
C THR A 322 15.13 -14.34 47.28
N PHE A 323 16.00 -13.93 48.20
CA PHE A 323 16.00 -12.65 48.87
C PHE A 323 15.62 -11.48 47.95
N ILE A 324 14.63 -10.70 48.37
CA ILE A 324 14.65 -9.25 48.15
C ILE A 324 15.85 -8.76 48.96
N LEU A 325 17.02 -8.61 48.33
CA LEU A 325 17.97 -7.61 48.81
C LEU A 325 17.23 -6.26 48.78
N PRO A 326 17.34 -5.41 49.82
CA PRO A 326 16.86 -4.05 49.73
C PRO A 326 17.57 -3.42 48.52
N SER A 327 16.82 -3.19 47.45
CA SER A 327 17.29 -2.47 46.28
C SER A 327 17.80 -1.11 46.77
N SER A 328 19.10 -0.90 46.73
CA SER A 328 19.72 0.42 46.88
C SER A 328 19.42 1.35 45.69
N ASP A 329 18.54 0.95 44.77
CA ASP A 329 17.99 1.82 43.73
C ASP A 329 16.60 2.37 44.18
N PRO A 330 16.50 3.67 44.52
CA PRO A 330 15.26 4.31 44.99
C PRO A 330 14.15 4.42 43.92
N ARG A 331 14.36 3.87 42.72
CA ARG A 331 13.54 4.14 41.52
C ARG A 331 12.65 2.98 41.07
N LEU A 332 12.72 1.82 41.72
CA LEU A 332 11.80 0.70 41.47
C LEU A 332 10.62 0.78 42.44
N VAL A 333 9.41 0.97 41.90
CA VAL A 333 8.16 1.02 42.66
C VAL A 333 7.90 -0.37 43.30
N PRO A 334 7.82 -0.47 44.64
CA PRO A 334 7.41 -1.69 45.33
C PRO A 334 5.99 -2.13 44.89
N GLY A 335 5.76 -3.43 44.73
CA GLY A 335 4.42 -4.00 44.42
C GLY A 335 4.16 -4.39 42.95
N GLU A 336 4.98 -3.97 41.98
CA GLU A 336 4.99 -4.54 40.62
C GLU A 336 6.22 -5.45 40.45
N SER A 337 6.21 -6.65 41.08
CA SER A 337 7.16 -7.70 40.68
C SER A 337 6.79 -8.17 39.26
N GLU A 338 7.31 -7.51 38.22
CA GLU A 338 7.29 -8.02 36.85
C GLU A 338 8.26 -9.21 36.76
N VAL A 339 7.80 -10.37 37.21
CA VAL A 339 8.31 -11.63 36.68
C VAL A 339 7.54 -11.88 35.39
N ASP A 340 7.96 -11.21 34.32
CA ASP A 340 7.71 -11.73 33.00
C ASP A 340 8.46 -13.07 32.97
N LYS A 341 7.76 -14.19 33.23
CA LYS A 341 8.12 -15.40 32.49
C LYS A 341 8.00 -14.98 31.05
N GLU A 342 9.13 -14.74 30.39
CA GLU A 342 9.14 -14.48 28.96
C GLU A 342 8.20 -15.52 28.35
N ILE A 343 7.15 -15.04 27.70
CA ILE A 343 6.21 -15.90 27.00
C ILE A 343 7.01 -16.42 25.81
N ASP A 344 7.79 -17.48 26.08
CA ASP A 344 8.80 -18.08 25.22
C ASP A 344 8.22 -19.17 24.32
N ASP A 345 6.90 -19.38 24.39
CA ASP A 345 6.18 -20.14 23.37
C ASP A 345 5.96 -19.27 22.13
N GLU A 346 6.99 -19.19 21.30
CA GLU A 346 6.96 -18.57 19.97
C GLU A 346 5.82 -19.14 19.10
N LYS A 347 5.41 -20.39 19.34
CA LYS A 347 4.29 -21.07 18.66
C LYS A 347 2.90 -20.57 19.05
N LEU A 348 2.74 -19.85 20.17
CA LEU A 348 1.45 -19.34 20.67
C LEU A 348 1.34 -17.80 20.62
N ARG A 349 2.37 -17.09 20.11
CA ARG A 349 2.36 -15.63 19.98
C ARG A 349 1.33 -15.18 18.93
N ARG A 350 0.21 -14.64 19.42
CA ARG A 350 -0.84 -14.05 18.61
C ARG A 350 -0.43 -12.69 18.10
N SER A 351 -0.25 -12.58 16.80
CA SER A 351 0.15 -11.32 16.15
C SER A 351 -1.04 -10.45 15.73
N ASN A 352 -2.28 -10.93 15.85
CA ASN A 352 -3.42 -10.33 15.17
C ASN A 352 -4.72 -10.18 15.99
N LEU A 353 -5.36 -9.02 15.87
CA LEU A 353 -6.57 -8.67 16.64
C LEU A 353 -7.81 -9.46 16.21
N ASP A 354 -7.99 -9.72 14.92
CA ASP A 354 -9.11 -10.53 14.42
C ASP A 354 -9.06 -11.96 14.92
N GLN A 355 -7.86 -12.55 14.96
CA GLN A 355 -7.63 -13.88 15.48
C GLN A 355 -7.99 -13.94 16.98
N LEU A 356 -7.56 -12.94 17.74
CA LEU A 356 -7.84 -12.85 19.17
C LEU A 356 -9.36 -12.77 19.44
N TYR A 357 -10.11 -12.01 18.63
CA TYR A 357 -11.57 -11.91 18.75
C TYR A 357 -12.32 -13.18 18.27
N ALA A 358 -11.83 -13.87 17.24
CA ALA A 358 -12.40 -15.14 16.82
C ALA A 358 -12.28 -16.20 17.93
N GLN A 359 -11.12 -16.27 18.59
CA GLN A 359 -10.94 -17.13 19.76
C GLN A 359 -11.77 -16.67 20.96
N ALA A 360 -11.91 -15.36 21.17
CA ALA A 360 -12.72 -14.78 22.25
C ALA A 360 -14.18 -15.27 22.21
N LEU A 361 -14.78 -15.30 21.01
CA LEU A 361 -16.15 -15.80 20.81
C LEU A 361 -16.33 -17.27 21.21
N VAL A 362 -15.27 -18.07 21.09
CA VAL A 362 -15.30 -19.51 21.40
C VAL A 362 -14.98 -19.78 22.86
N ILE A 363 -14.05 -19.02 23.46
CA ILE A 363 -13.60 -19.22 24.85
C ILE A 363 -14.51 -18.53 25.88
N ASP A 364 -15.19 -17.44 25.53
CA ASP A 364 -16.06 -16.68 26.46
C ASP A 364 -17.11 -17.55 27.18
N PRO A 365 -17.91 -18.41 26.51
CA PRO A 365 -18.87 -19.26 27.22
C PRO A 365 -18.19 -20.31 28.11
N VAL A 366 -17.04 -20.84 27.70
CA VAL A 366 -16.27 -21.82 28.50
C VAL A 366 -15.71 -21.14 29.76
N PHE A 367 -15.16 -19.93 29.61
CA PHE A 367 -14.66 -19.13 30.73
C PHE A 367 -15.76 -18.72 31.69
N LEU A 368 -16.90 -18.26 31.18
CA LEU A 368 -18.04 -17.90 31.99
C LEU A 368 -18.54 -19.08 32.83
N SER A 369 -18.63 -20.28 32.23
CA SER A 369 -18.98 -21.50 32.95
C SER A 369 -18.01 -21.79 34.09
N LYS A 370 -16.70 -21.60 33.86
CA LYS A 370 -15.66 -21.81 34.88
C LYS A 370 -15.76 -20.79 36.01
N VAL A 371 -16.03 -19.52 35.68
CA VAL A 371 -16.20 -18.43 36.65
C VAL A 371 -17.43 -18.65 37.54
N LYS A 372 -18.54 -19.14 36.97
CA LYS A 372 -19.73 -19.55 37.73
C LYS A 372 -19.41 -20.63 38.76
N SER A 373 -18.67 -21.67 38.35
CA SER A 373 -18.22 -22.74 39.25
C SER A 373 -17.32 -22.23 40.39
N LEU A 374 -16.39 -21.32 40.08
CA LEU A 374 -15.54 -20.69 41.11
C LEU A 374 -16.37 -19.86 42.09
N ALA A 375 -17.31 -19.04 41.60
CA ALA A 375 -18.17 -18.22 42.45
C ALA A 375 -19.10 -19.07 43.33
N GLU A 376 -19.63 -20.19 42.82
CA GLU A 376 -20.42 -21.14 43.60
C GLU A 376 -19.60 -21.70 44.76
N ALA A 377 -18.37 -22.10 44.47
CA ALA A 377 -17.49 -22.71 45.45
C ALA A 377 -17.02 -21.70 46.51
N SER A 378 -16.72 -20.45 46.15
CA SER A 378 -16.14 -19.42 47.04
C SER A 378 -17.12 -18.37 47.56
N ASP A 379 -18.43 -18.59 47.43
CA ASP A 379 -19.47 -17.65 47.85
C ASP A 379 -19.42 -16.27 47.19
N GLY A 380 -19.18 -16.26 45.88
CA GLY A 380 -19.05 -15.05 45.08
C GLY A 380 -20.36 -14.36 44.71
N PHE A 381 -20.27 -13.05 44.49
CA PHE A 381 -21.36 -12.19 44.03
C PHE A 381 -21.08 -11.64 42.63
N PHE A 382 -22.14 -11.40 41.87
CA PHE A 382 -22.11 -10.73 40.57
C PHE A 382 -22.94 -9.44 40.61
N LEU A 383 -22.62 -8.50 39.73
CA LEU A 383 -23.35 -7.24 39.60
C LEU A 383 -24.72 -7.49 38.92
N ALA A 384 -25.78 -6.87 39.43
CA ALA A 384 -27.13 -6.94 38.86
C ALA A 384 -27.57 -5.58 38.27
N GLN A 385 -28.55 -5.61 37.35
CA GLN A 385 -29.17 -4.40 36.81
C GLN A 385 -29.92 -3.65 37.92
N SER A 386 -29.64 -2.35 38.07
CA SER A 386 -30.25 -1.49 39.10
C SER A 386 -30.92 -0.28 38.45
N GLU A 387 -32.18 -0.03 38.81
CA GLU A 387 -32.94 1.16 38.35
C GLU A 387 -32.59 2.43 39.16
N ALA A 388 -31.99 2.27 40.35
CA ALA A 388 -31.80 3.35 41.34
C ALA A 388 -30.38 3.97 41.35
N GLY A 389 -29.52 3.64 40.39
CA GLY A 389 -28.17 4.23 40.26
C GLY A 389 -27.09 3.66 41.20
N GLU A 390 -27.47 2.98 42.28
CA GLU A 390 -26.55 2.26 43.18
C GLU A 390 -26.29 0.81 42.69
N PRO A 391 -25.04 0.28 42.80
CA PRO A 391 -24.72 -1.06 42.33
C PRO A 391 -25.35 -2.14 43.22
N GLN A 392 -26.20 -2.97 42.63
CA GLN A 392 -26.80 -4.15 43.27
C GLN A 392 -25.97 -5.41 43.00
N TYR A 393 -25.96 -6.33 43.96
CA TYR A 393 -25.16 -7.56 43.90
C TYR A 393 -26.04 -8.78 44.15
N VAL A 394 -25.94 -9.79 43.29
CA VAL A 394 -26.64 -11.07 43.42
C VAL A 394 -25.62 -12.15 43.75
N ARG A 395 -25.89 -12.91 44.82
CA ARG A 395 -25.09 -14.07 45.20
C ARG A 395 -25.34 -15.19 44.19
N TRP A 396 -24.27 -15.84 43.71
CA TRP A 396 -24.44 -16.84 42.66
C TRP A 396 -25.27 -18.06 43.10
N ARG A 397 -25.11 -18.51 44.36
CA ARG A 397 -25.91 -19.61 44.91
C ARG A 397 -27.42 -19.30 44.94
N ASP A 398 -27.78 -18.05 45.22
CA ASP A 398 -29.18 -17.61 45.26
C ASP A 398 -29.74 -17.54 43.82
N ALA A 399 -28.93 -17.12 42.84
CA ALA A 399 -29.32 -17.12 41.42
C ALA A 399 -29.49 -18.53 40.81
N MET A 400 -28.78 -19.53 41.33
CA MET A 400 -29.01 -20.93 40.95
C MET A 400 -30.33 -21.48 41.53
N ALA A 401 -30.72 -21.00 42.71
CA ALA A 401 -31.98 -21.38 43.35
C ALA A 401 -33.20 -20.69 42.68
N ASP A 402 -33.02 -19.47 42.16
CA ASP A 402 -34.04 -18.71 41.45
C ASP A 402 -33.55 -18.25 40.06
N PRO A 403 -33.98 -18.92 38.96
CA PRO A 403 -33.59 -18.57 37.59
C PRO A 403 -33.96 -17.15 37.16
N THR A 404 -34.94 -16.51 37.83
CA THR A 404 -35.30 -15.12 37.52
C THR A 404 -34.18 -14.15 37.90
N LEU A 405 -33.43 -14.45 38.97
CA LEU A 405 -32.28 -13.66 39.40
C LEU A 405 -31.10 -13.77 38.42
N GLU A 406 -30.89 -14.91 37.77
CA GLU A 406 -29.83 -15.06 36.76
C GLU A 406 -30.03 -14.07 35.59
N SER A 407 -31.28 -13.81 35.21
CA SER A 407 -31.61 -12.87 34.13
C SER A 407 -31.28 -11.41 34.47
N THR A 408 -31.16 -11.08 35.76
CA THR A 408 -30.81 -9.73 36.24
C THR A 408 -29.30 -9.49 36.28
N ILE A 409 -28.47 -10.55 36.20
CA ILE A 409 -27.01 -10.46 36.29
C ILE A 409 -26.42 -9.79 35.06
N CYS A 410 -25.53 -8.82 35.29
CA CYS A 410 -24.76 -8.13 34.28
C CYS A 410 -23.44 -8.83 34.02
N TRP A 411 -23.44 -9.80 33.09
CA TRP A 411 -22.20 -10.44 32.64
C TRP A 411 -21.29 -9.45 31.92
N ALA A 412 -19.98 -9.57 32.17
CA ALA A 412 -19.02 -8.79 31.44
C ALA A 412 -18.99 -9.26 29.98
N LYS A 413 -19.31 -8.34 29.06
CA LYS A 413 -19.26 -8.61 27.62
C LYS A 413 -17.83 -8.66 27.14
N ILE A 414 -17.59 -9.41 26.06
CA ILE A 414 -16.36 -9.32 25.27
C ILE A 414 -16.05 -7.85 25.01
N LYS A 415 -14.79 -7.47 25.21
CA LYS A 415 -14.35 -6.08 25.08
C LYS A 415 -14.74 -5.52 23.71
N ASN A 416 -15.20 -4.27 23.70
CA ASN A 416 -15.48 -3.55 22.46
C ASN A 416 -14.21 -3.36 21.61
N ALA A 417 -14.32 -3.59 20.31
CA ALA A 417 -13.22 -3.49 19.35
C ALA A 417 -12.51 -2.12 19.36
N THR A 418 -13.23 -0.99 19.41
CA THR A 418 -12.64 0.36 19.46
C THR A 418 -11.74 0.50 20.67
N ARG A 419 -12.21 0.04 21.83
CA ARG A 419 -11.47 0.09 23.09
C ARG A 419 -10.26 -0.85 23.09
N ALA A 420 -10.38 -2.00 22.43
CA ALA A 420 -9.24 -2.88 22.23
C ALA A 420 -8.17 -2.23 21.35
N ILE A 421 -8.56 -1.61 20.23
CA ILE A 421 -7.66 -0.88 19.32
C ILE A 421 -6.95 0.26 20.06
N GLU A 422 -7.68 1.09 20.79
CA GLU A 422 -7.11 2.16 21.63
C GLU A 422 -6.08 1.61 22.60
N LYS A 423 -6.42 0.52 23.31
CA LYS A 423 -5.50 -0.10 24.26
C LYS A 423 -4.27 -0.69 23.57
N VAL A 424 -4.43 -1.26 22.37
CA VAL A 424 -3.30 -1.80 21.60
C VAL A 424 -2.35 -0.69 21.15
N LEU A 425 -2.89 0.42 20.63
CA LEU A 425 -2.10 1.57 20.15
C LEU A 425 -1.39 2.32 21.30
N LEU A 426 -2.06 2.47 22.44
CA LEU A 426 -1.57 3.33 23.53
C LEU A 426 -0.86 2.58 24.66
N LEU A 427 -1.22 1.32 24.92
CA LEU A 427 -0.78 0.59 26.13
C LEU A 427 -0.12 -0.76 25.85
N CYS A 428 -0.10 -1.21 24.60
CA CYS A 428 0.49 -2.49 24.22
C CYS A 428 1.61 -2.35 23.17
N ASP A 429 2.16 -1.17 22.95
CA ASP A 429 3.21 -0.90 21.94
C ASP A 429 2.85 -1.44 20.55
N THR A 430 1.56 -1.34 20.16
CA THR A 430 0.99 -1.92 18.93
C THR A 430 1.01 -3.46 18.84
N GLN A 431 1.44 -4.16 19.90
CA GLN A 431 1.48 -5.61 19.98
C GLN A 431 0.18 -6.19 20.53
N VAL A 432 -0.57 -6.90 19.69
CA VAL A 432 -1.86 -7.50 20.08
C VAL A 432 -1.70 -8.59 21.14
N SER A 433 -0.59 -9.34 21.14
CA SER A 433 -0.32 -10.40 22.12
C SER A 433 -0.37 -9.93 23.58
N ARG A 434 -0.14 -8.64 23.83
CA ARG A 434 -0.19 -8.03 25.17
C ARG A 434 -1.60 -7.64 25.61
N LEU A 435 -2.61 -7.77 24.74
CA LEU A 435 -4.01 -7.51 25.07
C LEU A 435 -4.64 -8.74 25.75
N THR A 436 -4.56 -8.80 27.07
CA THR A 436 -4.97 -9.98 27.87
C THR A 436 -6.40 -9.93 28.43
N ASP A 437 -7.18 -8.90 28.10
CA ASP A 437 -8.48 -8.63 28.74
C ASP A 437 -9.58 -8.41 27.69
N VAL A 438 -9.53 -9.17 26.59
CA VAL A 438 -10.60 -9.24 25.59
C VAL A 438 -11.80 -9.99 26.18
N VAL A 439 -11.55 -11.18 26.73
CA VAL A 439 -12.48 -11.95 27.54
C VAL A 439 -12.16 -11.68 29.00
N ARG A 440 -13.16 -11.26 29.77
CA ARG A 440 -12.97 -10.87 31.17
C ARG A 440 -14.24 -11.10 31.97
N GLN A 441 -14.09 -11.46 33.23
CA GLN A 441 -15.19 -11.59 34.18
C GLN A 441 -14.75 -11.10 35.56
N SER A 442 -15.70 -10.80 36.42
CA SER A 442 -15.45 -10.32 37.78
C SER A 442 -16.24 -11.14 38.78
N ILE A 443 -15.61 -11.48 39.90
CA ILE A 443 -16.28 -12.02 41.09
C ILE A 443 -16.09 -11.00 42.22
N ILE A 444 -17.18 -10.62 42.86
CA ILE A 444 -17.18 -9.68 43.98
C ILE A 444 -17.36 -10.45 45.30
N PHE A 445 -16.59 -10.09 46.31
CA PHE A 445 -16.61 -10.72 47.64
C PHE A 445 -16.96 -9.70 48.71
N LYS A 446 -17.65 -10.15 49.77
CA LYS A 446 -17.98 -9.29 50.93
C LYS A 446 -16.74 -9.00 51.79
N ASP A 447 -15.87 -9.97 51.95
CA ASP A 447 -14.67 -9.91 52.78
C ASP A 447 -13.45 -10.53 52.06
N LEU A 448 -12.28 -10.36 52.67
CA LEU A 448 -11.03 -10.87 52.12
C LEU A 448 -10.88 -12.39 52.28
N ASP A 449 -11.58 -12.99 53.24
CA ASP A 449 -11.48 -14.43 53.53
C ASP A 449 -12.10 -15.27 52.40
N HIS A 450 -13.30 -14.92 51.94
CA HIS A 450 -13.94 -15.58 50.80
C HIS A 450 -13.16 -15.34 49.49
N LEU A 451 -12.50 -14.18 49.36
CA LEU A 451 -11.60 -13.91 48.24
C LEU A 451 -10.37 -14.84 48.28
N CYS A 452 -9.77 -15.05 49.46
CA CYS A 452 -8.67 -16.00 49.64
C CYS A 452 -9.10 -17.44 49.33
N ASP A 453 -10.29 -17.86 49.74
CA ASP A 453 -10.85 -19.18 49.41
C ASP A 453 -10.98 -19.38 47.89
N CYS A 454 -11.31 -18.32 47.14
CA CYS A 454 -11.36 -18.35 45.69
C CYS A 454 -9.96 -18.53 45.08
N LEU A 455 -8.95 -17.83 45.60
CA LEU A 455 -7.56 -17.99 45.17
C LEU A 455 -7.05 -19.41 45.42
N ASP A 456 -7.31 -20.00 46.58
CA ASP A 456 -6.92 -21.38 46.88
C ASP A 456 -7.61 -22.40 45.94
N LYS A 457 -8.86 -22.14 45.54
CA LYS A 457 -9.57 -22.96 44.54
C LYS A 457 -8.97 -22.82 43.15
N ILE A 458 -8.62 -21.61 42.74
CA ILE A 458 -7.92 -21.36 41.47
C ILE A 458 -6.57 -22.11 41.45
N ALA A 459 -5.82 -22.10 42.55
CA ALA A 459 -4.53 -22.77 42.66
C ALA A 459 -4.63 -24.31 42.51
N ARG A 460 -5.77 -24.90 42.89
CA ARG A 460 -6.00 -26.35 42.88
C ARG A 460 -6.73 -26.86 41.64
N ASP A 461 -7.21 -25.96 40.77
CA ASP A 461 -7.99 -26.33 39.59
C ASP A 461 -7.06 -26.76 38.44
N PRO A 462 -7.10 -28.05 38.01
CA PRO A 462 -6.20 -28.55 36.97
C PRO A 462 -6.50 -28.00 35.57
N GLU A 463 -7.66 -27.38 35.36
CA GLU A 463 -8.02 -26.77 34.08
C GLU A 463 -7.62 -25.29 34.01
N ILE A 464 -7.12 -24.69 35.09
CA ILE A 464 -6.72 -23.29 35.14
C ILE A 464 -5.19 -23.16 35.19
N GLU A 465 -4.63 -22.50 34.19
CA GLU A 465 -3.21 -22.12 34.17
C GLU A 465 -3.10 -20.62 34.43
N VAL A 466 -2.50 -20.22 35.55
CA VAL A 466 -2.32 -18.81 35.90
C VAL A 466 -1.07 -18.25 35.23
N VAL A 467 -1.26 -17.21 34.40
CA VAL A 467 -0.20 -16.56 33.62
C VAL A 467 0.40 -15.38 34.37
N ARG A 468 -0.44 -14.50 34.93
CA ARG A 468 0.00 -13.29 35.64
C ARG A 468 -1.01 -12.89 36.71
N ILE A 469 -0.53 -12.48 37.86
CA ILE A 469 -1.37 -11.88 38.91
C ILE A 469 -0.97 -10.41 39.09
N LYS A 470 -1.97 -9.52 39.07
CA LYS A 470 -1.86 -8.09 39.35
C LYS A 470 -2.48 -7.86 40.73
N ASN A 471 -1.67 -7.88 41.77
CA ASN A 471 -2.13 -7.65 43.14
C ASN A 471 -2.14 -6.13 43.44
N ARG A 472 -3.29 -5.47 43.30
CA ARG A 472 -3.43 -4.07 43.73
C ARG A 472 -3.97 -3.93 45.15
N LEU A 473 -4.26 -5.06 45.81
CA LEU A 473 -4.50 -5.14 47.25
C LEU A 473 -3.19 -5.27 48.04
N ASP A 474 -2.03 -5.14 47.38
CA ASP A 474 -0.76 -5.12 48.08
C ASP A 474 -0.63 -3.84 48.92
N PRO A 475 -0.24 -3.94 50.21
CA PRO A 475 0.15 -2.80 51.04
C PRO A 475 1.12 -1.83 50.38
N ASP A 476 2.06 -2.34 49.59
CA ASP A 476 3.15 -1.58 49.00
C ASP A 476 2.81 -1.05 47.60
N PHE A 477 1.64 -1.43 47.04
CA PHE A 477 1.18 -0.95 45.74
C PHE A 477 0.86 0.55 45.79
N ASP A 478 1.54 1.34 44.96
CA ASP A 478 1.26 2.76 44.78
C ASP A 478 -0.12 2.96 44.12
N SER A 479 -1.14 3.28 44.90
CA SER A 479 -2.48 3.48 44.36
C SER A 479 -2.62 4.72 43.48
N LYS A 480 -1.64 5.64 43.48
CA LYS A 480 -1.64 6.84 42.62
C LYS A 480 -1.59 6.46 41.14
N ILE A 481 -0.90 5.37 40.79
CA ILE A 481 -0.85 4.86 39.42
C ILE A 481 -2.17 4.23 38.96
N SER A 482 -3.10 3.95 39.90
CA SER A 482 -4.46 3.50 39.60
C SER A 482 -5.59 4.47 39.98
N GLY A 483 -5.26 5.70 40.35
CA GLY A 483 -6.24 6.67 40.83
C GLY A 483 -7.01 6.18 42.06
N GLY A 484 -6.38 5.34 42.90
CA GLY A 484 -6.98 4.73 44.08
C GLY A 484 -7.57 3.34 43.86
N TYR A 485 -7.83 2.91 42.63
CA TYR A 485 -8.53 1.66 42.38
C TYR A 485 -7.72 0.41 42.77
N ARG A 486 -8.30 -0.47 43.59
CA ARG A 486 -7.66 -1.70 44.12
C ARG A 486 -8.52 -2.94 43.83
N ASP A 487 -7.88 -3.99 43.30
CA ASP A 487 -8.44 -5.29 42.94
C ASP A 487 -7.31 -6.34 42.83
N ILE A 488 -7.68 -7.61 42.67
CA ILE A 488 -6.75 -8.65 42.19
C ILE A 488 -7.16 -9.04 40.78
N GLY A 489 -6.31 -8.70 39.81
CA GLY A 489 -6.49 -9.10 38.42
C GLY A 489 -5.66 -10.34 38.11
N ILE A 490 -6.29 -11.44 37.75
CA ILE A 490 -5.66 -12.70 37.37
C ILE A 490 -5.80 -12.89 35.86
N ASN A 491 -4.68 -12.91 35.16
CA ASN A 491 -4.62 -13.38 33.79
C ASN A 491 -4.41 -14.89 33.82
N LEU A 492 -5.34 -15.65 33.26
CA LEU A 492 -5.31 -17.12 33.26
C LEU A 492 -5.68 -17.70 31.90
N ARG A 493 -5.36 -18.97 31.69
CA ARG A 493 -5.76 -19.79 30.55
C ARG A 493 -6.62 -20.96 31.02
N ILE A 494 -7.53 -21.41 30.16
CA ILE A 494 -8.35 -22.60 30.43
C ILE A 494 -7.84 -23.74 29.56
N VAL A 495 -7.31 -24.76 30.20
CA VAL A 495 -6.61 -25.88 29.57
C VAL A 495 -7.43 -27.17 29.72
N SER A 496 -8.69 -27.14 29.28
CA SER A 496 -9.57 -28.31 29.27
C SER A 496 -9.41 -29.12 27.98
N THR A 497 -9.92 -30.35 27.96
CA THR A 497 -9.96 -31.19 26.75
C THR A 497 -10.74 -30.51 25.62
N GLN A 498 -11.78 -29.75 25.96
CA GLN A 498 -12.58 -28.98 25.00
C GLN A 498 -11.78 -27.81 24.40
N THR A 499 -11.04 -27.05 25.20
CA THR A 499 -10.24 -25.92 24.68
C THR A 499 -9.07 -26.39 23.84
N LYS A 500 -8.44 -27.52 24.20
CA LYS A 500 -7.42 -28.22 23.39
C LYS A 500 -7.93 -28.65 22.02
N LYS A 501 -9.11 -29.30 21.98
CA LYS A 501 -9.72 -29.74 20.72
C LYS A 501 -10.05 -28.56 19.80
N LYS A 502 -10.42 -27.41 20.38
CA LYS A 502 -10.74 -26.17 19.63
C LYS A 502 -9.52 -25.30 19.34
N GLY A 503 -8.33 -25.64 19.83
CA GLY A 503 -7.10 -24.88 19.64
C GLY A 503 -7.10 -23.50 20.32
N VAL A 504 -7.92 -23.31 21.37
CA VAL A 504 -8.07 -22.03 22.07
C VAL A 504 -7.43 -22.03 23.46
N GLU A 505 -6.73 -23.10 23.88
CA GLU A 505 -6.17 -23.20 25.24
C GLU A 505 -5.19 -22.08 25.58
N GLY A 506 -4.52 -21.49 24.59
CA GLY A 506 -3.58 -20.41 24.84
C GLY A 506 -4.24 -19.08 25.19
N HIS A 507 -5.58 -18.94 25.05
CA HIS A 507 -6.27 -17.64 25.13
C HIS A 507 -6.24 -17.14 26.58
N ILE A 508 -5.78 -15.91 26.77
CA ILE A 508 -5.65 -15.33 28.10
C ILE A 508 -6.96 -14.61 28.43
N CYS A 509 -7.62 -15.06 29.49
CA CYS A 509 -8.79 -14.43 30.08
C CYS A 509 -8.37 -13.62 31.31
N GLU A 510 -9.03 -12.48 31.57
CA GLU A 510 -8.82 -11.69 32.79
C GLU A 510 -9.96 -11.94 33.79
N LEU A 511 -9.65 -12.58 34.93
CA LEU A 511 -10.54 -12.71 36.07
C LEU A 511 -10.21 -11.62 37.09
N ARG A 512 -11.20 -10.81 37.49
CA ARG A 512 -11.02 -9.81 38.54
C ARG A 512 -11.71 -10.26 39.83
N LEU A 513 -10.96 -10.24 40.92
CA LEU A 513 -11.48 -10.45 42.25
C LEU A 513 -11.49 -9.09 42.96
N ALA A 514 -12.68 -8.63 43.35
CA ALA A 514 -12.86 -7.33 43.97
C ALA A 514 -13.61 -7.47 45.30
N LEU A 515 -13.33 -6.56 46.23
CA LEU A 515 -14.07 -6.43 47.48
C LEU A 515 -15.27 -5.51 47.29
N MET A 516 -16.40 -5.85 47.89
CA MET A 516 -17.66 -5.13 47.73
C MET A 516 -17.57 -3.69 48.26
N SER A 517 -16.89 -3.46 49.37
CA SER A 517 -16.63 -2.13 49.95
C SER A 517 -15.89 -1.23 48.97
N LEU A 518 -14.78 -1.71 48.41
CA LEU A 518 -13.97 -0.99 47.42
C LEU A 518 -14.70 -0.83 46.07
N HIS A 519 -15.43 -1.86 45.62
CA HIS A 519 -16.14 -1.83 44.34
C HIS A 519 -17.29 -0.81 44.37
N ARG A 520 -18.02 -0.66 45.49
CA ARG A 520 -19.10 0.34 45.65
C ARG A 520 -18.61 1.78 45.46
N LYS A 521 -17.37 2.10 45.83
CA LYS A 521 -16.77 3.44 45.62
C LYS A 521 -16.41 3.71 44.15
N THR A 522 -16.50 2.71 43.28
CA THR A 522 -16.15 2.82 41.87
C THR A 522 -17.31 3.43 41.08
N SER A 523 -17.45 4.76 41.06
CA SER A 523 -18.44 5.42 40.20
C SER A 523 -18.04 5.37 38.71
N THR A 524 -19.01 5.48 37.81
CA THR A 524 -18.79 5.54 36.35
C THR A 524 -17.89 6.70 35.94
N GLY A 525 -17.98 7.85 36.62
CA GLY A 525 -17.09 9.00 36.41
C GLY A 525 -15.64 8.74 36.82
N MET A 526 -15.43 8.03 37.94
CA MET A 526 -14.09 7.68 38.44
C MET A 526 -13.40 6.65 37.54
N PHE A 527 -14.15 5.67 37.01
CA PHE A 527 -13.61 4.70 36.05
C PHE A 527 -13.17 5.34 34.72
N GLN A 528 -13.84 6.40 34.27
CA GLN A 528 -13.42 7.17 33.10
C GLN A 528 -12.15 7.99 33.39
N ARG A 529 -12.03 8.58 34.58
CA ARG A 529 -10.81 9.29 35.02
C ARG A 529 -9.61 8.35 35.10
N TYR A 530 -9.77 7.18 35.73
CA TYR A 530 -8.73 6.13 35.77
C TYR A 530 -8.22 5.76 34.37
N GLN A 531 -9.10 5.66 33.38
CA GLN A 531 -8.69 5.36 32.00
C GLN A 531 -7.85 6.47 31.38
N ARG A 532 -8.20 7.75 31.60
CA ARG A 532 -7.41 8.90 31.11
C ARG A 532 -6.03 8.93 31.77
N VAL A 533 -5.98 8.75 33.09
CA VAL A 533 -4.73 8.70 33.87
C VAL A 533 -3.80 7.61 33.34
N LYS A 534 -4.34 6.42 33.07
CA LYS A 534 -3.58 5.29 32.54
C LYS A 534 -3.01 5.56 31.14
N GLN A 535 -3.77 6.23 30.27
CA GLN A 535 -3.33 6.60 28.92
C GLN A 535 -2.17 7.61 28.97
N VAL A 536 -2.25 8.59 29.87
CA VAL A 536 -1.27 9.69 29.97
C VAL A 536 0.02 9.25 30.68
N LEU A 537 -0.07 8.48 31.77
CA LEU A 537 1.09 8.15 32.60
C LEU A 537 1.96 7.00 32.04
N ARG A 538 1.40 6.06 31.26
CA ARG A 538 2.15 4.91 30.73
C ARG A 538 2.96 5.20 29.46
N PHE A 539 2.76 6.34 28.81
CA PHE A 539 3.52 6.75 27.61
C PHE A 539 5.05 6.76 27.82
N ARG A 540 5.54 7.01 29.05
CA ARG A 540 6.98 7.15 29.36
C ARG A 540 7.63 5.97 30.10
N THR A 541 6.88 4.96 30.53
CA THR A 541 7.47 3.76 31.17
C THR A 541 7.84 2.69 30.16
N GLY A 542 7.13 2.60 29.02
CA GLY A 542 7.50 1.71 27.92
C GLY A 542 8.79 2.12 27.19
N THR A 543 9.13 3.42 27.18
CA THR A 543 10.32 3.96 26.48
C THR A 543 11.65 3.47 27.04
N SER A 544 11.77 3.33 28.36
CA SER A 544 13.02 2.89 28.98
C SER A 544 13.30 1.41 28.72
N GLN A 545 12.26 0.58 28.71
CA GLN A 545 12.35 -0.84 28.35
C GLN A 545 12.65 -1.03 26.86
N LEU A 546 12.03 -0.23 25.98
CA LEU A 546 12.26 -0.30 24.53
C LEU A 546 13.69 0.17 24.18
N ALA A 547 14.18 1.25 24.78
CA ALA A 547 15.54 1.74 24.60
C ALA A 547 16.60 0.72 25.03
N ARG A 548 16.38 -0.01 26.14
CA ARG A 548 17.24 -1.14 26.54
C ARG A 548 17.21 -2.28 25.52
N LYS A 549 16.01 -2.67 25.08
CA LYS A 549 15.86 -3.72 24.06
C LYS A 549 16.50 -3.36 22.72
N TYR A 550 16.52 -2.07 22.37
CA TYR A 550 17.21 -1.52 21.20
C TYR A 550 18.71 -1.26 21.42
N ALA A 551 19.22 -1.26 22.65
CA ALA A 551 20.65 -1.26 22.92
C ALA A 551 21.24 -2.67 22.76
N ASP A 552 20.49 -3.70 23.17
CA ASP A 552 21.02 -5.07 23.31
C ASP A 552 20.98 -5.94 22.03
N ALA A 553 20.25 -5.54 20.97
CA ALA A 553 20.15 -6.37 19.75
C ALA A 553 21.40 -6.26 18.83
N PRO A 554 22.02 -7.34 18.33
CA PRO A 554 23.21 -7.22 17.49
C PRO A 554 22.92 -6.52 16.14
N LEU A 555 23.73 -5.51 15.77
CA LEU A 555 23.60 -4.64 14.58
C LEU A 555 23.45 -5.44 13.26
N ARG A 556 24.12 -6.59 13.16
CA ARG A 556 24.12 -7.47 11.97
C ARG A 556 22.74 -8.06 11.67
N THR A 557 22.00 -8.48 12.70
CA THR A 557 20.61 -8.96 12.58
C THR A 557 19.64 -7.85 12.16
N ARG A 558 19.97 -6.58 12.44
CA ARG A 558 19.16 -5.41 12.14
C ARG A 558 19.21 -5.06 10.64
N LEU A 559 20.41 -4.97 10.08
CA LEU A 559 20.60 -4.67 8.65
C LEU A 559 20.06 -5.81 7.75
N TRP A 560 20.22 -7.06 8.17
CA TRP A 560 19.71 -8.21 7.43
C TRP A 560 18.18 -8.27 7.36
N ARG A 561 17.46 -7.94 8.44
CA ARG A 561 15.97 -7.89 8.42
C ARG A 561 15.41 -6.72 7.62
N LEU A 562 16.16 -5.62 7.50
CA LEU A 562 15.79 -4.44 6.72
C LEU A 562 16.00 -4.64 5.21
N MET A 563 17.12 -5.27 4.82
CA MET A 563 17.42 -5.53 3.40
C MET A 563 16.72 -6.78 2.85
N PHE A 564 16.45 -7.77 3.72
CA PHE A 564 15.76 -9.00 3.36
C PHE A 564 14.64 -9.24 4.36
N PRO A 565 13.39 -8.81 4.07
CA PRO A 565 12.26 -9.27 4.86
C PRO A 565 12.28 -10.80 4.80
N ILE A 566 12.28 -11.41 5.98
CA ILE A 566 12.23 -12.86 6.22
C ILE A 566 11.30 -13.49 5.17
N ALA A 567 11.79 -14.60 4.59
CA ALA A 567 11.12 -15.37 3.55
C ALA A 567 9.60 -15.31 3.72
N PRO A 568 8.83 -15.10 2.63
CA PRO A 568 7.39 -15.08 2.73
C PRO A 568 6.98 -16.32 3.52
N ILE A 569 6.27 -16.10 4.64
CA ILE A 569 5.58 -17.16 5.39
C ILE A 569 5.07 -18.09 4.30
N GLN A 570 5.54 -19.34 4.26
CA GLN A 570 5.11 -20.32 3.26
C GLN A 570 3.60 -20.22 3.22
N ALA A 571 3.09 -19.57 2.17
CA ALA A 571 1.68 -19.29 2.08
C ALA A 571 1.07 -20.65 1.84
N VAL A 572 0.48 -21.21 2.90
CA VAL A 572 -0.23 -22.48 2.84
C VAL A 572 -1.16 -22.38 1.65
N SER A 573 -0.95 -23.22 0.63
CA SER A 573 -1.73 -23.12 -0.60
C SER A 573 -3.21 -23.21 -0.23
N PRO A 574 -4.13 -22.48 -0.89
CA PRO A 574 -5.55 -22.65 -0.64
C PRO A 574 -6.00 -24.11 -0.84
N SER A 575 -5.28 -24.91 -1.63
CA SER A 575 -5.45 -26.38 -1.71
C SER A 575 -5.12 -27.08 -0.40
N ASP A 576 -4.04 -26.68 0.27
CA ASP A 576 -3.56 -27.26 1.55
C ASP A 576 -4.44 -26.79 2.71
N VAL A 577 -4.95 -25.56 2.64
CA VAL A 577 -6.04 -25.05 3.50
C VAL A 577 -7.28 -25.92 3.29
N TRP A 578 -7.72 -26.14 2.04
CA TRP A 578 -8.88 -26.99 1.75
C TRP A 578 -8.70 -28.44 2.22
N THR A 579 -7.48 -28.97 2.10
CA THR A 579 -7.14 -30.33 2.55
C THR A 579 -7.19 -30.41 4.07
N SER A 580 -6.74 -29.35 4.76
CA SER A 580 -6.82 -29.20 6.21
C SER A 580 -8.27 -29.02 6.70
N LEU A 581 -9.12 -28.30 5.95
CA LEU A 581 -10.56 -28.17 6.22
C LEU A 581 -11.31 -29.49 6.09
N LEU A 582 -10.86 -30.39 5.20
CA LEU A 582 -11.42 -31.74 5.00
C LEU A 582 -11.05 -32.73 6.12
N LEU A 583 -10.02 -32.46 6.92
CA LEU A 583 -9.56 -33.32 8.01
C LEU A 583 -10.30 -33.10 9.35
N CYS A 584 -11.10 -32.03 9.48
CA CYS A 584 -11.82 -31.72 10.71
C CYS A 584 -13.15 -32.50 10.82
N LYS A 585 -13.26 -33.38 11.82
CA LYS A 585 -14.44 -34.20 12.10
C LYS A 585 -15.60 -33.33 12.62
N ALA A 586 -16.80 -33.50 12.06
CA ALA A 586 -17.99 -32.70 12.35
C ALA A 586 -18.45 -32.81 13.82
N SER A 587 -18.47 -31.69 14.54
CA SER A 587 -19.32 -31.50 15.71
C SER A 587 -20.00 -30.14 15.58
N THR A 588 -21.32 -30.15 15.44
CA THR A 588 -22.15 -28.94 15.33
C THR A 588 -22.30 -28.28 16.70
N ASP A 589 -21.33 -27.45 17.07
CA ASP A 589 -21.38 -26.71 18.33
C ASP A 589 -21.91 -25.28 18.10
N LYS A 590 -22.71 -24.75 19.04
CA LYS A 590 -23.36 -23.43 18.90
C LYS A 590 -22.35 -22.28 18.72
N SER A 591 -21.10 -22.48 19.14
CA SER A 591 -20.00 -21.51 18.98
C SER A 591 -19.60 -21.29 17.51
N ASP A 592 -19.64 -22.35 16.69
CA ASP A 592 -19.16 -22.29 15.30
C ASP A 592 -20.19 -21.60 14.40
N ASP A 593 -21.47 -21.76 14.73
CA ASP A 593 -22.59 -21.03 14.18
C ASP A 593 -22.46 -19.53 14.42
N ALA A 594 -22.15 -19.12 15.65
CA ALA A 594 -21.98 -17.72 16.01
C ALA A 594 -20.81 -17.07 15.26
N LEU A 595 -19.65 -17.74 15.19
CA LEU A 595 -18.48 -17.22 14.46
C LEU A 595 -18.74 -17.10 12.96
N THR A 596 -19.37 -18.10 12.34
CA THR A 596 -19.68 -18.08 10.90
C THR A 596 -20.69 -16.99 10.57
N ILE A 597 -21.75 -16.83 11.38
CA ILE A 597 -22.73 -15.75 11.20
C ILE A 597 -22.05 -14.38 11.37
N PHE A 598 -21.21 -14.23 12.39
CA PHE A 598 -20.44 -13.01 12.61
C PHE A 598 -19.56 -12.65 11.41
N LYS A 599 -18.79 -13.61 10.88
CA LYS A 599 -17.98 -13.42 9.67
C LYS A 599 -18.82 -13.20 8.41
N GLY A 600 -20.07 -13.65 8.36
CA GLY A 600 -21.01 -13.35 7.26
C GLY A 600 -21.53 -11.90 7.28
N LEU A 601 -21.49 -11.24 8.44
CA LEU A 601 -21.95 -9.87 8.63
C LEU A 601 -20.84 -8.83 8.46
N PHE A 602 -19.60 -9.19 8.78
CA PHE A 602 -18.45 -8.29 8.73
C PHE A 602 -17.41 -8.75 7.70
N PRO A 603 -16.77 -7.83 6.97
CA PRO A 603 -15.70 -8.19 6.04
C PRO A 603 -14.55 -8.87 6.80
N GLY A 604 -14.06 -9.97 6.23
CA GLY A 604 -12.78 -10.55 6.62
C GLY A 604 -11.67 -10.01 5.74
N ASN A 605 -10.56 -10.72 5.71
CA ASN A 605 -9.39 -10.31 4.96
C ASN A 605 -8.49 -11.46 4.54
N ILE A 606 -8.69 -12.68 5.03
CA ILE A 606 -7.74 -13.76 4.81
C ILE A 606 -7.87 -14.18 3.35
N LEU A 607 -9.07 -14.55 2.92
CA LEU A 607 -9.37 -14.82 1.52
C LEU A 607 -9.23 -13.57 0.65
N ASP A 608 -9.47 -12.36 1.19
CA ASP A 608 -9.19 -11.12 0.47
C ASP A 608 -7.69 -10.92 0.25
N ASP A 609 -6.86 -11.08 1.26
CA ASP A 609 -5.41 -10.95 1.12
C ASP A 609 -4.89 -12.02 0.18
N TYR A 610 -5.40 -13.26 0.21
CA TYR A 610 -5.18 -14.22 -0.87
C TYR A 610 -5.65 -13.67 -2.22
N LEU A 611 -6.87 -13.17 -2.37
CA LEU A 611 -7.35 -12.57 -3.64
C LEU A 611 -6.40 -11.48 -4.17
N PHE A 612 -5.79 -10.69 -3.29
CA PHE A 612 -4.91 -9.59 -3.66
C PHE A 612 -3.42 -9.96 -3.76
N THR A 613 -2.96 -11.02 -3.10
CA THR A 613 -1.57 -11.51 -3.12
C THR A 613 -1.38 -12.68 -4.09
N SER A 614 -2.44 -13.45 -4.35
CA SER A 614 -2.39 -14.69 -5.13
C SER A 614 -2.18 -14.38 -6.60
N ALA A 615 -0.90 -14.43 -6.97
CA ALA A 615 -0.41 -14.67 -8.32
C ALA A 615 -0.94 -15.99 -8.90
N HIS A 616 -1.45 -16.93 -8.10
CA HIS A 616 -1.83 -18.28 -8.54
C HIS A 616 -2.83 -18.31 -9.71
N GLY A 617 -3.83 -17.41 -9.74
CA GLY A 617 -4.77 -17.36 -10.87
C GLY A 617 -4.19 -16.76 -12.17
N VAL A 618 -2.95 -16.26 -12.11
CA VAL A 618 -2.23 -15.56 -13.17
C VAL A 618 -1.00 -16.36 -13.62
N VAL A 619 -0.38 -17.16 -12.74
CA VAL A 619 0.84 -17.93 -13.04
C VAL A 619 0.64 -18.89 -14.22
N ASP A 620 -0.55 -19.48 -14.37
CA ASP A 620 -0.82 -20.42 -15.47
C ASP A 620 -1.49 -19.75 -16.69
N ALA A 621 -1.97 -18.51 -16.55
CA ALA A 621 -2.59 -17.78 -17.65
C ALA A 621 -1.53 -17.23 -18.63
N ALA A 622 -1.78 -17.28 -19.93
CA ALA A 622 -0.84 -16.70 -20.91
C ALA A 622 -0.64 -15.19 -20.67
N THR A 623 0.61 -14.71 -20.75
CA THR A 623 0.96 -13.29 -20.51
C THR A 623 0.16 -12.34 -21.39
N SER A 624 -0.07 -12.70 -22.67
CA SER A 624 -0.89 -11.91 -23.59
C SER A 624 -2.35 -11.78 -23.16
N THR A 625 -2.90 -12.77 -22.46
CA THR A 625 -4.29 -12.77 -21.96
C THR A 625 -4.39 -11.90 -20.70
N ILE A 626 -3.34 -11.89 -19.88
CA ILE A 626 -3.23 -11.09 -18.65
C ILE A 626 -3.19 -9.59 -18.95
N MET A 627 -2.55 -9.18 -20.06
CA MET A 627 -2.47 -7.78 -20.47
C MET A 627 -3.83 -7.14 -20.82
N TYR A 628 -4.90 -7.94 -20.90
CA TYR A 628 -6.28 -7.48 -21.08
C TYR A 628 -7.17 -7.74 -19.85
N SER A 629 -6.59 -8.19 -18.74
CA SER A 629 -7.28 -8.26 -17.46
C SER A 629 -7.55 -6.85 -16.92
N SER A 630 -8.27 -6.77 -15.80
CA SER A 630 -8.51 -5.48 -15.16
C SER A 630 -7.26 -4.89 -14.47
N THR A 631 -6.22 -5.70 -14.25
CA THR A 631 -4.95 -5.27 -13.61
C THR A 631 -3.74 -5.81 -14.36
N PRO A 632 -3.51 -5.35 -15.61
CA PRO A 632 -2.54 -5.96 -16.50
C PRO A 632 -1.10 -5.82 -16.00
N LEU A 633 -0.68 -4.66 -15.49
CA LEU A 633 0.70 -4.43 -15.04
C LEU A 633 1.00 -5.21 -13.75
N ARG A 634 0.07 -5.14 -12.78
CA ARG A 634 0.18 -5.90 -11.54
C ARG A 634 0.25 -7.40 -11.81
N SER A 635 -0.60 -7.91 -12.69
CA SER A 635 -0.64 -9.33 -13.01
C SER A 635 0.58 -9.77 -13.84
N ALA A 636 1.04 -8.94 -14.77
CA ALA A 636 2.24 -9.21 -15.56
C ALA A 636 3.53 -9.25 -14.71
N SER A 637 3.60 -8.49 -13.61
CA SER A 637 4.77 -8.52 -12.69
C SER A 637 5.09 -9.91 -12.11
N TYR A 638 4.11 -10.81 -12.08
CA TYR A 638 4.33 -12.19 -11.64
C TYR A 638 4.88 -13.11 -12.73
N LYS A 639 5.04 -12.62 -13.98
CA LYS A 639 5.53 -13.40 -15.11
C LYS A 639 7.04 -13.22 -15.30
N PRO A 640 7.82 -14.32 -15.34
CA PRO A 640 9.25 -14.26 -15.61
C PRO A 640 9.59 -13.50 -16.91
N PHE A 641 8.82 -13.74 -17.97
CA PHE A 641 8.99 -13.02 -19.24
C PHE A 641 8.90 -11.50 -19.07
N PHE A 642 7.94 -11.01 -18.28
CA PHE A 642 7.77 -9.56 -18.06
C PHE A 642 8.86 -9.00 -17.15
N GLN A 643 9.34 -9.78 -16.18
CA GLN A 643 10.48 -9.42 -15.33
C GLN A 643 11.76 -9.24 -16.17
N VAL A 644 12.05 -10.19 -17.06
CA VAL A 644 13.19 -10.09 -18.00
C VAL A 644 13.02 -8.90 -18.93
N LEU A 645 11.82 -8.65 -19.44
CA LEU A 645 11.53 -7.50 -20.28
C LEU A 645 11.87 -6.16 -19.60
N LEU A 646 11.57 -6.01 -18.30
CA LEU A 646 11.93 -4.79 -17.55
C LEU A 646 13.45 -4.58 -17.45
N PHE A 647 14.22 -5.65 -17.23
CA PHE A 647 15.68 -5.59 -17.22
C PHE A 647 16.25 -5.28 -18.61
N VAL A 648 15.69 -5.86 -19.68
CA VAL A 648 16.10 -5.58 -21.05
C VAL A 648 15.84 -4.11 -21.41
N ILE A 649 14.67 -3.57 -21.05
CA ILE A 649 14.33 -2.16 -21.27
C ILE A 649 15.30 -1.25 -20.48
N SER A 650 15.58 -1.58 -19.21
CA SER A 650 16.55 -0.83 -18.42
C SER A 650 17.95 -0.85 -19.04
N GLY A 651 18.40 -2.02 -19.51
CA GLY A 651 19.67 -2.17 -20.22
C GLY A 651 19.73 -1.38 -21.53
N ALA A 652 18.62 -1.31 -22.28
CA ALA A 652 18.52 -0.50 -23.49
C ALA A 652 18.62 1.00 -23.18
N PHE A 653 17.96 1.49 -22.12
CA PHE A 653 18.12 2.88 -21.67
C PHE A 653 19.56 3.17 -21.24
N ALA A 654 20.17 2.29 -20.43
CA ALA A 654 21.55 2.43 -20.00
C ALA A 654 22.53 2.44 -21.18
N TYR A 655 22.30 1.57 -22.17
CA TYR A 655 23.09 1.54 -23.41
C TYR A 655 22.92 2.84 -24.20
N SER A 656 21.69 3.34 -24.38
CA SER A 656 21.44 4.62 -25.06
C SER A 656 22.13 5.81 -24.38
N ILE A 657 22.22 5.80 -23.04
CA ILE A 657 22.97 6.79 -22.28
C ILE A 657 24.48 6.65 -22.56
N ALA A 658 24.99 5.42 -22.64
CA ALA A 658 26.42 5.15 -22.85
C ALA A 658 26.89 5.35 -24.31
N SER A 659 26.04 5.09 -25.31
CA SER A 659 26.40 5.11 -26.74
C SER A 659 26.42 6.51 -27.36
N ASN A 660 26.23 7.58 -26.58
CA ASN A 660 26.14 8.97 -27.05
C ASN A 660 25.09 9.21 -28.16
N SER A 661 24.12 8.30 -28.36
CA SER A 661 23.22 8.33 -29.52
C SER A 661 22.07 9.32 -29.39
N TRP A 662 21.79 9.82 -28.18
CA TRP A 662 20.63 10.69 -27.92
C TRP A 662 20.99 11.97 -27.17
N LEU A 663 21.89 11.88 -26.20
CA LEU A 663 22.58 13.02 -25.59
C LEU A 663 24.08 12.75 -25.66
N SER A 664 24.89 13.79 -25.83
CA SER A 664 26.32 13.70 -25.56
C SER A 664 26.51 13.50 -24.06
N ALA A 665 26.25 12.30 -23.55
CA ALA A 665 26.41 11.96 -22.14
C ALA A 665 27.85 12.23 -21.70
N ARG A 666 28.82 12.01 -22.60
CA ARG A 666 30.20 12.49 -22.41
C ARG A 666 30.28 14.00 -22.26
N GLY A 667 29.59 14.80 -23.07
CA GLY A 667 29.55 16.26 -22.96
C GLY A 667 28.90 16.76 -21.66
N VAL A 668 27.84 16.10 -21.20
CA VAL A 668 27.16 16.39 -19.92
C VAL A 668 28.06 16.00 -18.74
N ILE A 669 28.63 14.80 -18.75
CA ILE A 669 29.52 14.31 -17.68
C ILE A 669 30.84 15.10 -17.65
N ALA A 670 31.40 15.44 -18.81
CA ALA A 670 32.58 16.30 -18.92
C ALA A 670 32.28 17.77 -18.66
N ASN A 671 31.00 18.17 -18.66
CA ASN A 671 30.53 19.55 -18.50
C ASN A 671 31.26 20.56 -19.40
N GLY A 672 31.51 20.16 -20.65
CA GLY A 672 32.24 20.97 -21.64
C GLY A 672 33.72 21.23 -21.32
N LYS A 673 34.33 20.51 -20.36
CA LYS A 673 35.72 20.75 -19.96
C LYS A 673 36.72 20.29 -21.02
N PHE A 674 37.65 21.17 -21.34
CA PHE A 674 38.84 20.90 -22.15
C PHE A 674 40.08 21.42 -21.43
N SER A 675 41.25 20.88 -21.80
CA SER A 675 42.52 21.31 -21.26
C SER A 675 43.55 21.46 -22.36
N ALA A 676 44.26 22.58 -22.36
CA ALA A 676 45.41 22.83 -23.21
C ALA A 676 46.24 24.00 -22.64
N ARG A 677 47.52 24.05 -23.03
CA ARG A 677 48.44 25.15 -22.73
C ARG A 677 48.41 26.28 -23.76
N HIS A 678 48.10 25.94 -25.02
CA HIS A 678 48.11 26.88 -26.14
C HIS A 678 46.74 26.91 -26.82
N TYR A 679 46.28 28.12 -27.09
CA TYR A 679 44.99 28.38 -27.73
C TYR A 679 45.16 29.37 -28.87
N ARG A 680 44.38 29.18 -29.94
CA ARG A 680 44.36 30.07 -31.11
C ARG A 680 42.95 30.59 -31.32
N LEU A 681 42.79 31.90 -31.38
CA LEU A 681 41.54 32.56 -31.73
C LEU A 681 41.67 33.14 -33.14
N ASP A 682 40.94 32.57 -34.08
CA ASP A 682 40.83 33.10 -35.44
C ASP A 682 39.70 34.13 -35.46
N VAL A 683 40.02 35.37 -35.85
CA VAL A 683 39.05 36.46 -35.96
C VAL A 683 38.87 36.79 -37.44
N ASN A 684 37.75 36.34 -38.02
CA ASN A 684 37.48 36.54 -39.44
C ASN A 684 36.70 37.85 -39.65
N ALA A 685 37.23 38.70 -40.54
CA ALA A 685 36.62 39.94 -41.01
C ALA A 685 35.83 39.71 -42.30
N ASP A 686 34.92 40.64 -42.63
CA ASP A 686 34.41 40.76 -44.01
C ASP A 686 35.60 41.08 -44.96
N PRO A 687 35.86 40.26 -45.99
CA PRO A 687 37.00 40.43 -46.89
C PRO A 687 36.98 41.76 -47.68
N SER A 688 35.88 42.50 -47.68
CA SER A 688 35.74 43.79 -48.36
C SER A 688 36.41 44.98 -47.63
N ILE A 689 36.90 44.81 -46.38
CA ILE A 689 37.42 45.91 -45.52
C ILE A 689 38.85 45.60 -44.98
N ALA A 690 39.66 44.81 -45.70
CA ALA A 690 41.00 44.47 -45.24
C ALA A 690 42.02 45.62 -45.49
N VAL A 691 42.32 46.43 -44.46
CA VAL A 691 43.49 47.33 -44.43
C VAL A 691 44.60 46.69 -43.59
N SER A 692 45.83 46.73 -44.09
CA SER A 692 47.03 46.22 -43.41
C SER A 692 47.27 46.96 -42.08
N ALA A 693 47.04 46.31 -40.95
CA ALA A 693 47.29 46.85 -39.62
C ALA A 693 48.70 46.50 -39.12
N GLN A 694 49.44 47.50 -38.61
CA GLN A 694 50.63 47.28 -37.79
C GLN A 694 50.23 46.85 -36.38
N SER A 695 50.91 45.83 -35.85
CA SER A 695 50.67 45.23 -34.54
C SER A 695 50.80 46.22 -33.38
N GLN A 696 49.70 46.54 -32.71
CA GLN A 696 49.73 47.14 -31.38
C GLN A 696 49.74 46.03 -30.31
N SER A 697 50.32 46.32 -29.14
CA SER A 697 50.39 45.38 -28.02
C SER A 697 48.99 45.12 -27.45
N PHE A 698 48.52 43.86 -27.54
CA PHE A 698 47.29 43.43 -26.86
C PHE A 698 47.50 43.44 -25.35
N PRO A 699 46.58 44.03 -24.56
CA PRO A 699 46.65 43.94 -23.10
C PRO A 699 46.48 42.49 -22.64
N ASN A 700 47.31 42.00 -21.72
CA ASN A 700 47.20 40.63 -21.18
C ASN A 700 45.84 40.31 -20.50
N ARG A 701 45.00 41.33 -20.27
CA ARG A 701 43.66 41.21 -19.67
C ARG A 701 42.50 41.20 -20.67
N SER A 702 42.76 41.35 -21.96
CA SER A 702 41.70 41.40 -22.99
C SER A 702 41.09 40.04 -23.31
N PHE A 703 41.73 38.94 -22.89
CA PHE A 703 41.25 37.58 -23.07
C PHE A 703 41.44 36.77 -21.79
N ALA A 704 40.47 35.93 -21.46
CA ALA A 704 40.59 34.99 -20.37
C ALA A 704 39.93 33.66 -20.72
N MET A 705 40.60 32.56 -20.38
CA MET A 705 39.91 31.27 -20.29
C MET A 705 39.07 31.25 -19.02
N THR A 706 37.85 30.76 -19.12
CA THR A 706 36.94 30.68 -17.97
C THR A 706 36.68 29.22 -17.62
N ARG A 707 36.81 28.91 -16.34
CA ARG A 707 36.33 27.66 -15.77
C ARG A 707 35.09 27.96 -14.93
N ASP A 708 34.00 27.34 -15.35
CA ASP A 708 32.66 27.42 -14.80
C ASP A 708 32.16 28.86 -14.68
N SER A 709 32.51 29.69 -15.66
CA SER A 709 32.13 31.11 -15.79
C SER A 709 32.65 32.04 -14.68
N CYS A 710 33.34 31.52 -13.66
CA CYS A 710 33.76 32.29 -12.48
C CYS A 710 35.27 32.34 -12.26
N ARG A 711 36.03 31.30 -12.61
CA ARG A 711 37.49 31.32 -12.48
C ARG A 711 38.13 31.71 -13.81
N ARG A 712 38.79 32.87 -13.84
CA ARG A 712 39.46 33.41 -15.03
C ARG A 712 40.94 33.07 -15.01
N PHE A 713 41.45 32.58 -16.13
CA PHE A 713 42.87 32.36 -16.37
C PHE A 713 43.30 33.31 -17.49
N TYR A 714 44.29 34.14 -17.20
CA TYR A 714 44.84 35.07 -18.18
C TYR A 714 46.09 34.48 -18.83
N PRO A 715 46.31 34.73 -20.12
CA PRO A 715 47.49 34.23 -20.82
C PRO A 715 48.76 34.86 -20.25
N SER A 716 49.84 34.08 -20.15
CA SER A 716 51.16 34.58 -19.78
C SER A 716 51.89 35.21 -20.96
N ALA A 717 51.59 34.77 -22.19
CA ALA A 717 52.05 35.38 -23.43
C ALA A 717 50.95 35.42 -24.49
N ILE A 718 50.91 36.53 -25.24
CA ILE A 718 50.03 36.74 -26.39
C ILE A 718 50.90 37.03 -27.61
N SER A 719 50.63 36.34 -28.72
CA SER A 719 51.27 36.62 -30.01
C SER A 719 50.23 36.70 -31.11
N VAL A 720 50.43 37.59 -32.07
CA VAL A 720 49.50 37.81 -33.18
C VAL A 720 50.23 37.49 -34.47
N ALA A 721 49.66 36.61 -35.29
CA ALA A 721 50.17 36.30 -36.62
C ALA A 721 49.00 36.22 -37.60
N ASN A 722 49.08 36.98 -38.70
CA ASN A 722 48.01 37.14 -39.68
C ASN A 722 46.70 37.63 -39.02
N SER A 723 45.62 36.85 -39.10
CA SER A 723 44.29 37.08 -38.52
C SER A 723 44.00 36.21 -37.28
N SER A 724 45.05 35.58 -36.72
CA SER A 724 44.95 34.65 -35.60
C SER A 724 45.72 35.18 -34.39
N ILE A 725 45.08 35.12 -33.23
CA ILE A 725 45.68 35.49 -31.94
C ILE A 725 45.99 34.21 -31.17
N TYR A 726 47.25 34.03 -30.78
CA TYR A 726 47.73 32.87 -30.04
C TYR A 726 47.94 33.24 -28.57
N TYR A 727 47.30 32.48 -27.70
CA TYR A 727 47.36 32.62 -26.25
C TYR A 727 48.14 31.44 -25.65
N THR A 728 49.18 31.74 -24.88
CA THR A 728 49.97 30.73 -24.17
C THR A 728 49.82 30.93 -22.66
N PHE A 729 49.67 29.82 -21.96
CA PHE A 729 49.57 29.77 -20.50
C PHE A 729 50.79 29.06 -19.91
N ASP A 730 51.12 29.37 -18.66
CA ASP A 730 52.27 28.77 -17.97
C ASP A 730 52.09 27.27 -17.73
N GLU A 731 50.84 26.86 -17.50
CA GLU A 731 50.41 25.48 -17.24
C GLU A 731 49.20 25.11 -18.12
N ASP A 732 48.87 23.82 -18.18
CA ASP A 732 47.65 23.34 -18.83
C ASP A 732 46.41 23.86 -18.10
N ILE A 733 45.64 24.72 -18.79
CA ILE A 733 44.44 25.32 -18.22
C ILE A 733 43.25 24.43 -18.55
N VAL A 734 42.54 23.96 -17.52
CA VAL A 734 41.24 23.30 -17.66
C VAL A 734 40.13 24.35 -17.68
N ALA A 735 39.47 24.52 -18.82
CA ALA A 735 38.42 25.50 -19.04
C ALA A 735 37.18 24.85 -19.66
N ASN A 736 36.02 25.48 -19.51
CA ASN A 736 34.76 25.12 -20.17
C ASN A 736 34.01 26.40 -20.59
N GLY A 737 34.79 27.43 -20.94
CA GLY A 737 34.34 28.72 -21.40
C GLY A 737 35.53 29.64 -21.65
N TRP A 738 35.26 30.80 -22.25
CA TRP A 738 36.25 31.84 -22.47
C TRP A 738 35.58 33.21 -22.59
N GLN A 739 36.35 34.26 -22.37
CA GLN A 739 35.87 35.64 -22.34
C GLN A 739 36.81 36.54 -23.13
N ILE A 740 36.23 37.52 -23.82
CA ILE A 740 36.96 38.54 -24.57
C ILE A 740 36.42 39.94 -24.24
N ASP A 741 37.33 40.88 -24.05
CA ASP A 741 37.03 42.30 -23.92
C ASP A 741 36.89 42.91 -25.31
N LEU A 742 35.68 43.32 -25.67
CA LEU A 742 35.40 43.84 -26.99
C LEU A 742 36.03 45.22 -27.20
N SER A 743 36.05 46.11 -26.21
CA SER A 743 36.61 47.46 -26.42
C SER A 743 38.13 47.39 -26.58
N ALA A 744 38.80 46.54 -25.80
CA ALA A 744 40.24 46.28 -25.94
C ALA A 744 40.61 45.50 -27.21
N THR A 745 39.75 44.60 -27.69
CA THR A 745 40.01 43.79 -28.89
C THR A 745 39.71 44.57 -30.17
N LEU A 746 38.62 45.33 -30.21
CA LEU A 746 38.23 46.16 -31.37
C LEU A 746 39.14 47.38 -31.55
N SER A 747 39.72 47.92 -30.47
CA SER A 747 40.74 48.97 -30.58
C SER A 747 42.07 48.46 -31.14
N ALA A 748 42.36 47.16 -31.01
CA ALA A 748 43.57 46.53 -31.51
C ALA A 748 43.42 45.91 -32.92
N LEU A 749 42.20 45.73 -33.43
CA LEU A 749 41.90 45.18 -34.75
C LEU A 749 41.39 46.29 -35.69
N ALA A 750 41.86 46.31 -36.94
CA ALA A 750 41.48 47.35 -37.92
C ALA A 750 40.14 47.10 -38.64
N PHE A 751 39.33 46.16 -38.17
CA PHE A 751 38.10 45.70 -38.84
C PHE A 751 37.05 45.22 -37.83
N HIS A 752 35.77 45.25 -38.23
CA HIS A 752 34.68 44.68 -37.45
C HIS A 752 34.68 43.13 -37.56
N PRO A 753 34.83 42.39 -36.45
CA PRO A 753 34.77 40.93 -36.45
C PRO A 753 33.37 40.43 -36.82
N TYR A 754 33.29 39.45 -37.72
CA TYR A 754 32.03 38.79 -38.08
C TYR A 754 31.93 37.37 -37.50
N ASN A 755 33.08 36.73 -37.23
CA ASN A 755 33.17 35.36 -36.74
C ASN A 755 34.41 35.17 -35.83
N PHE A 756 34.21 34.47 -34.71
CA PHE A 756 35.25 34.05 -33.77
C PHE A 756 35.35 32.51 -33.74
N SER A 757 36.53 31.96 -34.05
CA SER A 757 36.78 30.52 -33.94
C SER A 757 37.94 30.24 -32.99
N LEU A 758 37.66 29.57 -31.87
CA LEU A 758 38.64 29.19 -30.85
C LEU A 758 39.13 27.75 -31.08
N PHE A 759 40.44 27.56 -31.11
CA PHE A 759 41.12 26.28 -31.25
C PHE A 759 42.02 26.00 -30.05
N ARG A 760 42.18 24.72 -29.71
CA ARG A 760 43.17 24.21 -28.74
C ARG A 760 44.25 23.43 -29.46
N PHE A 761 45.46 23.45 -28.91
CA PHE A 761 46.58 22.68 -29.42
C PHE A 761 46.67 21.30 -28.75
N GLU A 762 46.70 20.21 -29.51
CA GLU A 762 46.78 18.83 -28.97
C GLU A 762 48.17 18.19 -29.09
N GLY A 763 49.11 18.76 -29.86
CA GLY A 763 50.50 18.28 -29.91
C GLY A 763 51.36 18.91 -31.01
N GLY A 764 52.69 19.00 -30.78
CA GLY A 764 53.70 19.53 -31.72
C GLY A 764 54.80 20.34 -31.00
N SER A 765 55.93 20.59 -31.67
CA SER A 765 57.11 21.26 -31.07
C SER A 765 57.08 22.79 -31.12
N ASP A 766 56.28 23.39 -32.01
CA ASP A 766 56.08 24.84 -32.11
C ASP A 766 54.63 25.18 -32.47
N PRO A 767 53.84 25.81 -31.57
CA PRO A 767 52.44 26.15 -31.82
C PRO A 767 52.24 27.24 -32.88
N GLN A 768 53.24 28.06 -33.20
CA GLN A 768 53.10 29.13 -34.20
C GLN A 768 53.31 28.64 -35.64
N HIS A 769 54.03 27.54 -35.84
CA HIS A 769 54.40 26.98 -37.15
C HIS A 769 53.85 25.57 -37.40
N SER A 770 52.97 25.07 -36.52
CA SER A 770 52.37 23.74 -36.62
C SER A 770 51.38 23.62 -37.78
N LEU A 771 51.15 22.40 -38.26
CA LEU A 771 50.17 22.14 -39.33
C LEU A 771 48.74 22.38 -38.81
N ARG A 772 47.81 22.67 -39.73
CA ARG A 772 46.41 22.98 -39.39
C ARG A 772 45.69 21.81 -38.68
N GLU A 773 46.22 20.59 -38.80
CA GLU A 773 45.69 19.34 -38.21
C GLU A 773 45.99 19.21 -36.71
N ASP A 774 46.97 19.93 -36.17
CA ASP A 774 47.35 19.90 -34.74
C ASP A 774 46.44 20.77 -33.83
N TRP A 775 45.55 21.54 -34.45
CA TRP A 775 44.64 22.47 -33.81
C TRP A 775 43.20 21.96 -33.86
N VAL A 776 42.63 21.65 -32.70
CA VAL A 776 41.24 21.17 -32.57
C VAL A 776 40.30 22.33 -32.27
N LEU A 777 39.26 22.48 -33.08
CA LEU A 777 38.23 23.50 -32.87
C LEU A 777 37.48 23.23 -31.54
N VAL A 778 37.43 24.24 -30.68
CA VAL A 778 36.75 24.21 -29.38
C VAL A 778 35.40 24.93 -29.46
N ASN A 779 35.36 26.11 -30.05
CA ASN A 779 34.15 26.92 -30.20
C ASN A 779 34.19 27.69 -31.53
N ASN A 780 33.02 27.89 -32.16
CA ASN A 780 32.86 28.74 -33.34
C ASN A 780 31.61 29.60 -33.16
N PHE A 781 31.73 30.91 -33.37
CA PHE A 781 30.65 31.86 -33.19
C PHE A 781 30.54 32.78 -34.39
N THR A 782 29.33 32.96 -34.93
CA THR A 782 29.08 33.88 -36.04
C THR A 782 27.98 34.88 -35.69
N CYS A 783 28.17 36.15 -36.08
CA CYS A 783 27.13 37.17 -35.88
C CYS A 783 25.87 36.91 -36.71
N ALA A 784 25.95 36.09 -37.77
CA ALA A 784 24.81 35.67 -38.57
C ALA A 784 23.78 34.87 -37.76
N GLU A 785 24.28 34.06 -36.82
CA GLU A 785 23.47 33.16 -35.99
C GLU A 785 22.93 33.87 -34.73
N HIS A 786 23.46 35.05 -34.40
CA HIS A 786 23.16 35.79 -33.17
C HIS A 786 22.92 37.30 -33.40
N PRO A 787 21.87 37.67 -34.16
CA PRO A 787 21.55 39.07 -34.44
C PRO A 787 21.12 39.86 -33.19
N GLU A 788 20.73 39.18 -32.10
CA GLU A 788 20.27 39.79 -30.85
C GLU A 788 21.39 40.35 -29.96
N ILE A 789 22.66 40.05 -30.28
CA ILE A 789 23.83 40.50 -29.51
C ILE A 789 24.17 41.92 -29.96
N SER A 790 24.28 42.87 -29.03
CA SER A 790 24.45 44.29 -29.36
C SER A 790 25.72 44.56 -30.19
N PHE A 791 26.78 43.77 -29.99
CA PHE A 791 27.98 43.78 -30.82
C PHE A 791 27.74 43.38 -32.30
N CYS A 792 26.77 42.53 -32.58
CA CYS A 792 26.46 42.07 -33.94
C CYS A 792 25.51 43.03 -34.70
N GLU A 793 24.99 44.08 -34.05
CA GLU A 793 24.24 45.14 -34.73
C GLU A 793 25.19 46.11 -35.45
N ALA A 794 24.92 46.38 -36.74
CA ALA A 794 25.79 47.19 -37.61
C ALA A 794 26.07 48.64 -37.14
N ASN A 795 25.32 49.16 -36.15
CA ASN A 795 25.45 50.51 -35.59
C ASN A 795 25.73 50.52 -34.07
N GLY A 796 26.00 49.37 -33.45
CA GLY A 796 26.21 49.28 -32.00
C GLY A 796 27.49 49.97 -31.55
N THR A 797 27.40 51.05 -30.80
CA THR A 797 28.55 51.61 -30.06
C THR A 797 28.87 50.68 -28.89
N VAL A 798 29.94 49.90 -28.99
CA VAL A 798 30.44 49.05 -27.89
C VAL A 798 30.85 49.96 -26.74
N ALA A 799 30.23 49.79 -25.57
CA ALA A 799 30.55 50.56 -24.39
C ALA A 799 31.95 50.18 -23.86
N ASP A 800 32.68 51.13 -23.29
CA ASP A 800 34.03 50.86 -22.80
C ASP A 800 33.99 49.87 -21.62
N GLY A 801 34.77 48.79 -21.71
CA GLY A 801 34.74 47.68 -20.74
C GLY A 801 33.60 46.66 -20.94
N GLN A 802 32.97 46.63 -22.11
CA GLN A 802 32.01 45.59 -22.48
C GLN A 802 32.76 44.29 -22.82
N THR A 803 32.39 43.20 -22.14
CA THR A 803 33.01 41.88 -22.35
C THR A 803 31.97 40.88 -22.83
N ILE A 804 32.36 40.02 -23.75
CA ILE A 804 31.57 38.85 -24.15
C ILE A 804 32.14 37.61 -23.49
N SER A 805 31.28 36.82 -22.86
CA SER A 805 31.63 35.50 -22.35
C SER A 805 30.91 34.42 -23.14
N PHE A 806 31.68 33.38 -23.48
CA PHE A 806 31.23 32.16 -24.15
C PHE A 806 31.24 31.01 -23.14
N ASP A 807 30.07 30.44 -22.86
CA ASP A 807 29.91 29.36 -21.88
C ASP A 807 29.71 28.00 -22.56
N LEU A 808 30.71 27.13 -22.49
CA LEU A 808 30.72 25.86 -23.22
C LEU A 808 30.16 24.70 -22.39
N ARG A 809 29.55 24.99 -21.24
CA ARG A 809 28.93 23.98 -20.38
C ARG A 809 27.69 23.37 -21.04
N ALA A 810 27.38 22.13 -20.64
CA ALA A 810 26.12 21.52 -21.03
C ALA A 810 24.95 22.34 -20.47
N SER A 811 23.92 22.56 -21.28
CA SER A 811 22.77 23.32 -20.82
C SER A 811 22.13 22.63 -19.61
N TRP A 812 21.47 23.39 -18.74
CA TRP A 812 20.71 22.78 -17.65
C TRP A 812 19.61 21.84 -18.17
N LYS A 813 19.06 22.11 -19.38
CA LYS A 813 18.12 21.23 -20.08
C LYS A 813 18.78 19.88 -20.38
N ASP A 814 19.99 19.86 -20.91
CA ASP A 814 20.73 18.62 -21.19
C ASP A 814 21.02 17.84 -19.90
N ASN A 815 21.41 18.52 -18.83
CA ASN A 815 21.61 17.92 -17.52
C ASN A 815 20.31 17.30 -16.95
N LEU A 816 19.17 17.97 -17.15
CA LEU A 816 17.87 17.46 -16.73
C LEU A 816 17.40 16.30 -17.61
N PHE A 817 17.55 16.37 -18.93
CA PHE A 817 17.22 15.25 -19.82
C PHE A 817 18.09 14.02 -19.54
N PHE A 818 19.38 14.21 -19.22
CA PHE A 818 20.25 13.15 -18.73
C PHE A 818 19.75 12.55 -17.41
N SER A 819 19.31 13.41 -16.48
CA SER A 819 18.72 12.98 -15.21
C SER A 819 17.41 12.22 -15.41
N PHE A 820 16.54 12.66 -16.33
CA PHE A 820 15.28 11.99 -16.67
C PHE A 820 15.55 10.59 -17.23
N SER A 821 16.47 10.49 -18.19
CA SER A 821 16.88 9.21 -18.78
C SER A 821 17.45 8.26 -17.72
N THR A 822 18.22 8.77 -16.77
CA THR A 822 18.78 8.00 -15.64
C THR A 822 17.68 7.52 -14.69
N VAL A 823 16.70 8.37 -14.39
CA VAL A 823 15.53 8.01 -13.58
C VAL A 823 14.68 6.94 -14.27
N GLN A 824 14.47 7.04 -15.59
CA GLN A 824 13.76 6.03 -16.39
C GLN A 824 14.49 4.67 -16.32
N ALA A 825 15.79 4.65 -16.59
CA ALA A 825 16.61 3.43 -16.54
C ALA A 825 16.57 2.78 -15.15
N SER A 826 16.75 3.59 -14.09
CA SER A 826 16.75 3.15 -12.69
C SER A 826 15.38 2.64 -12.26
N SER A 827 14.30 3.31 -12.68
CA SER A 827 12.93 2.90 -12.36
C SER A 827 12.57 1.58 -13.03
N CYS A 828 12.96 1.35 -14.29
CA CYS A 828 12.77 0.06 -14.94
C CYS A 828 13.57 -1.06 -14.25
N PHE A 829 14.81 -0.79 -13.85
CA PHE A 829 15.64 -1.74 -13.10
C PHE A 829 15.00 -2.12 -11.75
N LEU A 830 14.64 -1.11 -10.95
CA LEU A 830 13.97 -1.30 -9.66
C LEU A 830 12.61 -1.99 -9.85
N GLY A 831 11.90 -1.69 -10.95
CA GLY A 831 10.70 -2.40 -11.35
C GLY A 831 10.96 -3.90 -11.50
N GLY A 832 12.02 -4.29 -12.22
CA GLY A 832 12.46 -5.68 -12.35
C GLY A 832 12.78 -6.33 -10.99
N VAL A 833 13.58 -5.65 -10.16
CA VAL A 833 13.96 -6.11 -8.82
C VAL A 833 12.72 -6.32 -7.93
N PHE A 834 11.84 -5.33 -7.81
CA PHE A 834 10.63 -5.44 -7.01
C PHE A 834 9.64 -6.47 -7.56
N SER A 835 9.70 -6.76 -8.86
CA SER A 835 8.90 -7.81 -9.51
C SER A 835 9.37 -9.19 -9.09
N VAL A 836 10.70 -9.40 -9.03
CA VAL A 836 11.30 -10.63 -8.45
C VAL A 836 10.96 -10.75 -6.97
N LEU A 837 10.98 -9.64 -6.22
CA LEU A 837 10.60 -9.58 -4.80
C LEU A 837 9.09 -9.69 -4.54
N ARG A 838 8.26 -9.87 -5.59
CA ARG A 838 6.79 -10.00 -5.52
C ARG A 838 6.12 -8.83 -4.79
N LYS A 839 6.56 -7.61 -5.07
CA LYS A 839 5.98 -6.36 -4.53
C LYS A 839 5.21 -5.62 -5.64
N PRO A 840 4.02 -6.10 -6.07
CA PRO A 840 3.33 -5.58 -7.26
C PRO A 840 3.00 -4.09 -7.20
N ASN A 841 2.76 -3.55 -6.00
CA ASN A 841 2.50 -2.12 -5.81
C ASN A 841 3.74 -1.27 -6.10
N LEU A 842 4.92 -1.71 -5.67
CA LEU A 842 6.18 -1.04 -5.95
C LEU A 842 6.57 -1.20 -7.42
N VAL A 843 6.33 -2.38 -8.00
CA VAL A 843 6.51 -2.60 -9.44
C VAL A 843 5.66 -1.64 -10.25
N LYS A 844 4.38 -1.49 -9.90
CA LYS A 844 3.47 -0.58 -10.58
C LYS A 844 3.94 0.87 -10.50
N PHE A 845 4.38 1.30 -9.32
CA PHE A 845 4.99 2.62 -9.13
C PHE A 845 6.21 2.76 -10.04
N CYS A 846 7.17 1.84 -9.96
CA CYS A 846 8.41 1.88 -10.76
C CYS A 846 8.17 1.80 -12.28
N ILE A 847 7.13 1.11 -12.76
CA ILE A 847 6.77 1.08 -14.18
C ILE A 847 6.09 2.38 -14.60
N GLY A 848 5.31 2.99 -13.71
CA GLY A 848 4.68 4.28 -13.97
C GLY A 848 5.65 5.46 -13.86
N SER A 849 6.68 5.38 -13.00
CA SER A 849 7.60 6.48 -12.67
C SER A 849 8.36 7.04 -13.87
N PRO A 850 8.81 6.23 -14.86
CA PRO A 850 9.38 6.71 -16.11
C PRO A 850 8.52 7.72 -16.86
N PHE A 851 7.21 7.75 -16.58
CA PHE A 851 6.23 8.61 -17.23
C PHE A 851 5.71 9.69 -16.27
N HIS A 852 5.21 9.37 -15.07
CA HIS A 852 4.63 10.42 -14.22
C HIS A 852 5.66 11.26 -13.47
N VAL A 853 6.77 10.66 -12.99
CA VAL A 853 7.82 11.44 -12.31
C VAL A 853 8.56 12.30 -13.33
N VAL A 854 8.92 11.70 -14.46
CA VAL A 854 9.55 12.40 -15.58
C VAL A 854 8.62 13.46 -16.16
N GLY A 855 7.36 13.13 -16.43
CA GLY A 855 6.39 14.09 -16.95
C GLY A 855 6.11 15.27 -16.03
N VAL A 856 6.09 15.08 -14.69
CA VAL A 856 6.05 16.22 -13.75
C VAL A 856 7.29 17.07 -13.87
N ALA A 857 8.47 16.45 -13.99
CA ALA A 857 9.72 17.17 -14.15
C ALA A 857 9.76 17.93 -15.50
N GLU A 858 9.33 17.32 -16.61
CA GLU A 858 9.23 17.95 -17.93
C GLU A 858 8.25 19.13 -17.92
N ILE A 859 7.09 18.99 -17.27
CA ILE A 859 6.14 20.10 -17.07
C ILE A 859 6.81 21.22 -16.25
N ALA A 860 7.47 20.87 -15.14
CA ALA A 860 8.16 21.84 -14.30
C ALA A 860 9.29 22.56 -15.04
N VAL A 861 9.97 21.88 -15.98
CA VAL A 861 10.97 22.46 -16.88
C VAL A 861 10.35 23.40 -17.90
N ALA A 862 9.12 23.13 -18.35
CA ALA A 862 8.45 23.93 -19.36
C ALA A 862 7.84 25.24 -18.82
N PHE A 863 7.48 25.32 -17.53
CA PHE A 863 6.78 26.48 -16.93
C PHE A 863 7.61 27.77 -16.71
N PRO A 864 8.92 27.73 -16.38
CA PRO A 864 9.73 28.92 -16.14
C PRO A 864 10.01 29.75 -17.40
N LEU A 865 9.88 29.16 -18.59
CA LEU A 865 10.37 29.74 -19.84
C LEU A 865 9.29 30.55 -20.57
N SER A 866 9.72 31.68 -21.14
CA SER A 866 8.97 32.44 -22.15
C SER A 866 8.42 31.49 -23.22
N LEU A 867 7.15 31.65 -23.61
CA LEU A 867 6.43 30.82 -24.61
C LEU A 867 7.00 30.92 -26.05
N LYS A 868 8.24 31.38 -26.25
CA LYS A 868 8.81 31.67 -27.57
C LYS A 868 9.47 30.46 -28.28
N ASP A 869 9.85 29.39 -27.58
CA ASP A 869 10.66 28.27 -28.13
C ASP A 869 10.08 26.86 -27.83
N ASN A 870 10.85 25.78 -28.10
CA ASN A 870 10.61 24.33 -27.87
C ASN A 870 10.03 23.92 -26.48
N SER A 871 9.71 24.87 -25.60
CA SER A 871 8.95 24.68 -24.37
C SER A 871 7.56 24.10 -24.62
N LEU A 872 6.90 24.43 -25.74
CA LEU A 872 5.59 23.84 -26.09
C LEU A 872 5.71 22.32 -26.35
N MET A 873 6.80 21.89 -26.99
CA MET A 873 7.11 20.48 -27.21
C MET A 873 7.34 19.76 -25.88
N THR A 874 8.19 20.33 -25.02
CA THR A 874 8.50 19.76 -23.69
C THR A 874 7.26 19.70 -22.80
N LEU A 875 6.41 20.73 -22.84
CA LEU A 875 5.14 20.76 -22.13
C LEU A 875 4.17 19.68 -22.65
N SER A 876 4.06 19.53 -23.97
CA SER A 876 3.19 18.53 -24.58
C SER A 876 3.65 17.11 -24.24
N TRP A 877 4.97 16.88 -24.25
CA TRP A 877 5.57 15.61 -23.83
C TRP A 877 5.32 15.33 -22.35
N GLY A 878 5.58 16.32 -21.50
CA GLY A 878 5.35 16.21 -20.07
C GLY A 878 3.89 15.93 -19.72
N ILE A 879 2.94 16.54 -20.43
CA ILE A 879 1.50 16.23 -20.29
C ILE A 879 1.19 14.80 -20.74
N ALA A 880 1.74 14.35 -21.88
CA ALA A 880 1.53 13.00 -22.38
C ALA A 880 2.09 11.95 -21.41
N ASP A 881 3.33 12.12 -20.96
CA ASP A 881 4.02 11.24 -20.02
C ASP A 881 3.33 11.24 -18.66
N PHE A 882 2.98 12.42 -18.13
CA PHE A 882 2.20 12.52 -16.91
C PHE A 882 0.86 11.78 -17.04
N SER A 883 0.12 11.99 -18.14
CA SER A 883 -1.16 11.34 -18.36
C SER A 883 -1.06 9.81 -18.43
N LEU A 884 -0.05 9.29 -19.16
CA LEU A 884 0.19 7.85 -19.29
C LEU A 884 0.62 7.24 -17.94
N GLY A 885 1.55 7.89 -17.23
CA GLY A 885 2.01 7.44 -15.91
C GLY A 885 0.89 7.42 -14.88
N MET A 886 0.04 8.46 -14.86
CA MET A 886 -1.16 8.52 -14.02
C MET A 886 -2.18 7.44 -14.39
N LEU A 887 -2.37 7.18 -15.68
CA LEU A 887 -3.24 6.09 -16.16
C LEU A 887 -2.71 4.73 -15.72
N MET A 888 -1.40 4.46 -15.88
CA MET A 888 -0.76 3.24 -15.40
C MET A 888 -0.92 3.10 -13.88
N GLN A 889 -0.70 4.17 -13.12
CA GLN A 889 -0.75 4.12 -11.66
C GLN A 889 -2.17 3.91 -11.12
N PHE A 890 -3.18 4.52 -11.75
CA PHE A 890 -4.54 4.60 -11.17
C PHE A 890 -5.63 3.88 -11.96
N ARG A 891 -5.42 3.60 -13.24
CA ARG A 891 -6.42 3.06 -14.18
C ARG A 891 -5.79 2.05 -15.17
N GLU A 892 -4.90 1.19 -14.67
CA GLU A 892 -4.10 0.25 -15.49
C GLU A 892 -4.89 -0.60 -16.50
N ARG A 893 -6.18 -0.89 -16.25
CA ARG A 893 -7.06 -1.58 -17.20
C ARG A 893 -7.13 -0.93 -18.59
N TYR A 894 -6.86 0.36 -18.67
CA TYR A 894 -6.89 1.14 -19.91
C TYR A 894 -5.50 1.37 -20.51
N SER A 895 -4.43 0.97 -19.83
CA SER A 895 -3.05 1.28 -20.28
C SER A 895 -2.78 0.76 -21.69
N LEU A 896 -3.17 -0.48 -22.01
CA LEU A 896 -2.95 -1.05 -23.35
C LEU A 896 -3.88 -0.44 -24.42
N GLN A 897 -5.05 0.08 -24.03
CA GLN A 897 -5.98 0.76 -24.94
C GLN A 897 -5.54 2.19 -25.25
N TYR A 898 -4.94 2.87 -24.27
CA TYR A 898 -4.45 4.24 -24.39
C TYR A 898 -3.06 4.31 -25.03
N LEU A 899 -2.26 3.26 -24.94
CA LEU A 899 -0.92 3.19 -25.51
C LEU A 899 -0.83 3.63 -26.99
N PRO A 900 -1.71 3.20 -27.92
CA PRO A 900 -1.66 3.69 -29.29
C PRO A 900 -1.98 5.19 -29.41
N LEU A 901 -2.87 5.74 -28.56
CA LEU A 901 -3.14 7.18 -28.54
C LEU A 901 -1.92 7.97 -28.07
N TYR A 902 -1.24 7.49 -27.02
CA TYR A 902 0.01 8.08 -26.54
C TYR A 902 1.11 8.04 -27.61
N VAL A 903 1.29 6.90 -28.28
CA VAL A 903 2.27 6.76 -29.37
C VAL A 903 1.96 7.72 -30.50
N ILE A 904 0.69 7.78 -30.96
CA ILE A 904 0.28 8.68 -32.05
C ILE A 904 0.51 10.13 -31.63
N PHE A 905 0.11 10.51 -30.41
CA PHE A 905 0.27 11.85 -29.89
C PHE A 905 1.75 12.27 -29.83
N THR A 906 2.58 11.49 -29.14
CA THR A 906 4.02 11.81 -28.98
C THR A 906 4.75 11.82 -30.33
N THR A 907 4.44 10.89 -31.23
CA THR A 907 5.02 10.86 -32.57
C THR A 907 4.58 12.05 -33.42
N PHE A 908 3.27 12.34 -33.45
CA PHE A 908 2.73 13.46 -34.23
C PHE A 908 3.32 14.79 -33.78
N PHE A 909 3.33 15.06 -32.48
CA PHE A 909 3.91 16.29 -31.96
C PHE A 909 5.42 16.34 -32.18
N ASN A 910 6.16 15.23 -32.01
CA ASN A 910 7.60 15.23 -32.28
C ASN A 910 7.90 15.53 -33.75
N ILE A 911 7.15 14.95 -34.71
CA ILE A 911 7.29 15.27 -36.13
C ILE A 911 6.92 16.72 -36.38
N ALA A 912 5.76 17.17 -35.88
CA ALA A 912 5.28 18.54 -36.06
C ALA A 912 6.33 19.55 -35.59
N PHE A 913 6.90 19.40 -34.40
CA PHE A 913 7.94 20.32 -33.90
C PHE A 913 9.27 20.17 -34.64
N SER A 914 9.72 18.94 -34.94
CA SER A 914 11.00 18.71 -35.62
C SER A 914 11.01 19.17 -37.08
N THR A 915 9.85 19.38 -37.68
CA THR A 915 9.68 19.84 -39.07
C THR A 915 9.12 21.25 -39.17
N SER A 916 9.21 22.04 -38.10
CA SER A 916 8.66 23.41 -38.05
C SER A 916 7.19 23.48 -38.50
N TRP A 917 6.37 22.57 -37.97
CA TRP A 917 4.97 22.32 -38.34
C TRP A 917 4.77 21.77 -39.77
N PHE A 918 5.55 20.75 -40.12
CA PHE A 918 5.49 20.02 -41.41
C PHE A 918 5.95 20.85 -42.62
N GLU A 919 6.75 21.88 -42.39
CA GLU A 919 7.40 22.66 -43.44
C GLU A 919 8.63 21.93 -44.01
N ASP A 920 9.35 21.18 -43.18
CA ASP A 920 10.53 20.39 -43.58
C ASP A 920 10.18 18.95 -44.03
N PRO A 921 11.00 18.34 -44.91
CA PRO A 921 10.79 16.97 -45.36
C PRO A 921 10.90 15.95 -44.21
N PHE A 922 10.02 14.96 -44.26
CA PHE A 922 9.93 13.91 -43.26
C PHE A 922 11.15 12.96 -43.27
N ASP A 923 11.72 12.70 -42.09
CA ASP A 923 12.72 11.67 -41.83
C ASP A 923 12.20 10.67 -40.77
N ALA A 924 12.51 9.39 -40.97
CA ALA A 924 12.22 8.33 -40.01
C ALA A 924 12.91 8.54 -38.66
N SER A 925 14.01 9.30 -38.63
CA SER A 925 14.69 9.70 -37.39
C SER A 925 13.80 10.51 -36.43
N TYR A 926 12.73 11.15 -36.92
CA TYR A 926 11.77 11.90 -36.11
C TYR A 926 10.80 11.03 -35.30
N PHE A 927 10.82 9.72 -35.46
CA PHE A 927 10.03 8.83 -34.60
C PHE A 927 10.78 8.53 -33.30
N PRO A 928 10.22 8.87 -32.12
CA PRO A 928 10.90 8.59 -30.85
C PRO A 928 11.14 7.08 -30.66
N PHE A 929 12.33 6.69 -30.22
CA PHE A 929 12.67 5.29 -29.93
C PHE A 929 11.68 4.63 -28.95
N THR A 930 11.26 5.38 -27.93
CA THR A 930 10.26 4.95 -26.96
C THR A 930 8.93 4.62 -27.63
N SER A 931 8.50 5.42 -28.61
CA SER A 931 7.30 5.17 -29.42
C SER A 931 7.40 3.88 -30.25
N TYR A 932 8.58 3.57 -30.81
CA TYR A 932 8.81 2.31 -31.52
C TYR A 932 8.69 1.09 -30.59
N VAL A 933 9.36 1.12 -29.45
CA VAL A 933 9.34 0.01 -28.48
C VAL A 933 7.92 -0.22 -27.96
N LEU A 934 7.22 0.85 -27.57
CA LEU A 934 5.85 0.77 -27.06
C LEU A 934 4.85 0.30 -28.13
N SER A 935 5.01 0.73 -29.37
CA SER A 935 4.21 0.25 -30.50
C SER A 935 4.42 -1.23 -30.78
N GLY A 936 5.68 -1.67 -30.80
CA GLY A 936 6.04 -3.07 -31.00
C GLY A 936 5.45 -3.98 -29.92
N LEU A 937 5.54 -3.56 -28.65
CA LEU A 937 4.93 -4.27 -27.52
C LEU A 937 3.40 -4.34 -27.65
N TRP A 938 2.76 -3.22 -28.03
CA TRP A 938 1.32 -3.18 -28.24
C TRP A 938 0.87 -4.15 -29.35
N LEU A 939 1.53 -4.11 -30.51
CA LEU A 939 1.24 -5.00 -31.65
C LEU A 939 1.44 -6.46 -31.26
N TYR A 940 2.53 -6.80 -30.57
CA TYR A 940 2.80 -8.16 -30.10
C TYR A 940 1.65 -8.70 -29.24
N PHE A 941 1.22 -7.96 -28.21
CA PHE A 941 0.13 -8.39 -27.33
C PHE A 941 -1.21 -8.49 -28.08
N ARG A 942 -1.49 -7.56 -29.00
CA ARG A 942 -2.69 -7.56 -29.84
C ARG A 942 -2.77 -8.79 -30.74
N PHE A 943 -1.73 -9.05 -31.53
CA PHE A 943 -1.70 -10.18 -32.45
C PHE A 943 -1.67 -11.53 -31.74
N LYS A 944 -0.90 -11.64 -30.64
CA LYS A 944 -0.84 -12.88 -29.86
C LYS A 944 -2.20 -13.24 -29.26
N ARG A 945 -2.96 -12.25 -28.77
CA ARG A 945 -4.33 -12.47 -28.28
C ARG A 945 -5.25 -12.97 -29.39
N ASP A 946 -5.24 -12.33 -30.55
CA ASP A 946 -6.09 -12.73 -31.68
C ASP A 946 -5.79 -14.15 -32.15
N TYR A 947 -4.50 -14.51 -32.22
CA TYR A 947 -4.07 -15.87 -32.52
C TYR A 947 -4.62 -16.89 -31.52
N LEU A 948 -4.45 -16.64 -30.21
CA LEU A 948 -4.92 -17.56 -29.15
C LEU A 948 -6.45 -17.69 -29.15
N TYR A 949 -7.17 -16.59 -29.37
CA TYR A 949 -8.62 -16.60 -29.46
C TYR A 949 -9.11 -17.45 -30.65
N ARG A 950 -8.54 -17.24 -31.84
CA ARG A 950 -8.88 -18.05 -33.03
C ARG A 950 -8.56 -19.54 -32.83
N LYS A 951 -7.45 -19.86 -32.16
CA LYS A 951 -7.10 -21.25 -31.81
C LYS A 951 -8.16 -21.88 -30.89
N ALA A 952 -8.63 -21.16 -29.88
CA ALA A 952 -9.62 -21.65 -28.92
C ALA A 952 -11.01 -21.83 -29.54
N VAL A 953 -11.43 -20.91 -30.42
CA VAL A 953 -12.68 -21.06 -31.20
C VAL A 953 -12.64 -22.36 -32.00
N LYS A 954 -11.55 -22.63 -32.72
CA LYS A 954 -11.39 -23.88 -33.49
C LYS A 954 -11.46 -25.14 -32.61
N GLN A 955 -10.98 -25.08 -31.37
CA GLN A 955 -10.99 -26.23 -30.45
C GLN A 955 -12.38 -26.55 -29.89
N VAL A 956 -13.24 -25.55 -29.68
CA VAL A 956 -14.60 -25.74 -29.14
C VAL A 956 -15.64 -25.97 -30.24
N GLU A 957 -15.31 -25.66 -31.50
CA GLU A 957 -16.19 -25.83 -32.65
C GLU A 957 -16.84 -27.24 -32.75
N PRO A 958 -16.11 -28.37 -32.54
CA PRO A 958 -16.74 -29.69 -32.59
C PRO A 958 -17.79 -29.91 -31.50
N ASP A 959 -17.55 -29.37 -30.30
CA ASP A 959 -18.51 -29.46 -29.20
C ASP A 959 -19.73 -28.58 -29.51
N ARG A 960 -19.51 -27.38 -30.07
CA ARG A 960 -20.57 -26.47 -30.50
C ARG A 960 -21.53 -27.15 -31.49
N LEU A 961 -20.98 -27.83 -32.50
CA LEU A 961 -21.78 -28.52 -33.50
C LEU A 961 -22.68 -29.61 -32.89
N LYS A 962 -22.17 -30.40 -31.92
CA LYS A 962 -22.98 -31.42 -31.22
C LYS A 962 -24.14 -30.80 -30.43
N TYR A 963 -23.87 -29.69 -29.74
CA TYR A 963 -24.91 -28.95 -29.03
C TYR A 963 -25.95 -28.35 -29.97
N ASP A 964 -25.52 -27.79 -31.11
CA ASP A 964 -26.41 -27.19 -32.09
C ASP A 964 -27.27 -28.26 -32.81
N GLU A 965 -26.71 -29.44 -33.11
CA GLU A 965 -27.47 -30.59 -33.63
C GLU A 965 -28.55 -31.05 -32.64
N CYS A 966 -28.20 -31.14 -31.34
CA CYS A 966 -29.17 -31.42 -30.29
C CYS A 966 -30.25 -30.34 -30.20
N TRP A 967 -29.88 -29.07 -30.35
CA TRP A 967 -30.81 -27.95 -30.32
C TRP A 967 -31.77 -27.92 -31.52
N SER A 968 -31.28 -28.25 -32.72
CA SER A 968 -32.09 -28.35 -33.93
C SER A 968 -33.25 -29.34 -33.77
N ARG A 969 -33.05 -30.45 -33.04
CA ARG A 969 -34.11 -31.42 -32.74
C ARG A 969 -35.25 -30.78 -31.93
N TYR A 970 -34.94 -29.96 -30.92
CA TYR A 970 -35.94 -29.25 -30.13
C TYR A 970 -36.66 -28.14 -30.93
N ILE A 971 -35.94 -27.39 -31.76
CA ILE A 971 -36.55 -26.33 -32.58
C ILE A 971 -37.47 -26.90 -33.68
N SER A 972 -37.09 -28.05 -34.26
CA SER A 972 -37.87 -28.69 -35.34
C SER A 972 -39.23 -29.24 -34.88
N ASN A 973 -39.41 -29.42 -33.56
CA ASN A 973 -40.62 -29.99 -32.98
C ASN A 973 -41.58 -28.86 -32.51
N GLU A 974 -42.73 -28.75 -33.17
CA GLU A 974 -43.72 -27.68 -32.94
C GLU A 974 -44.20 -27.58 -31.46
N PRO A 975 -44.58 -28.69 -30.78
CA PRO A 975 -44.78 -28.72 -29.33
C PRO A 975 -43.65 -28.11 -28.50
N CYS A 976 -42.39 -28.44 -28.82
CA CYS A 976 -41.23 -27.92 -28.10
C CYS A 976 -41.08 -26.42 -28.34
N ARG A 977 -41.28 -25.94 -29.57
CA ARG A 977 -41.25 -24.51 -29.92
C ARG A 977 -42.26 -23.70 -29.10
N LYS A 978 -43.51 -24.15 -29.00
CA LYS A 978 -44.54 -23.50 -28.15
C LYS A 978 -44.12 -23.45 -26.68
N ARG A 979 -43.43 -24.46 -26.18
CA ARG A 979 -42.89 -24.45 -24.81
C ARG A 979 -41.72 -23.51 -24.64
N LEU A 980 -40.81 -23.43 -25.60
CA LEU A 980 -39.71 -22.46 -25.59
C LEU A 980 -40.23 -21.01 -25.59
N GLU A 981 -41.30 -20.72 -26.34
CA GLU A 981 -41.98 -19.42 -26.32
C GLU A 981 -42.55 -19.11 -24.93
N LYS A 982 -43.20 -20.09 -24.28
CA LYS A 982 -43.68 -19.94 -22.89
C LYS A 982 -42.54 -19.72 -21.90
N ILE A 983 -41.43 -20.44 -22.03
CA ILE A 983 -40.22 -20.25 -21.21
C ILE A 983 -39.66 -18.84 -21.41
N SER A 984 -39.54 -18.39 -22.65
CA SER A 984 -39.07 -17.04 -22.97
C SER A 984 -39.99 -15.98 -22.34
N ALA A 985 -41.32 -16.16 -22.41
CA ALA A 985 -42.29 -15.28 -21.76
C ALA A 985 -42.13 -15.24 -20.23
N LEU A 986 -41.89 -16.38 -19.56
CA LEU A 986 -41.61 -16.44 -18.12
C LEU A 986 -40.27 -15.78 -17.75
N CYS A 987 -39.28 -15.82 -18.65
CA CYS A 987 -37.97 -15.22 -18.42
C CYS A 987 -37.96 -13.69 -18.65
N ARG A 988 -38.81 -13.15 -19.53
CA ARG A 988 -38.83 -11.74 -19.94
C ARG A 988 -38.85 -10.72 -18.79
N PRO A 989 -39.70 -10.87 -17.75
CA PRO A 989 -39.72 -9.93 -16.62
C PRO A 989 -38.38 -9.82 -15.88
N HIS A 990 -37.52 -10.84 -16.01
CA HIS A 990 -36.26 -10.98 -15.29
C HIS A 990 -35.02 -10.90 -16.20
N LEU A 991 -35.20 -10.51 -17.48
CA LEU A 991 -34.13 -10.10 -18.41
C LEU A 991 -33.60 -8.71 -18.03
N SER A 992 -33.17 -8.53 -16.78
CA SER A 992 -32.62 -7.24 -16.37
C SER A 992 -31.17 -7.10 -16.85
N THR A 993 -30.88 -5.97 -17.51
CA THR A 993 -29.51 -5.48 -17.74
C THR A 993 -28.86 -4.95 -16.46
N ARG A 994 -29.59 -4.89 -15.33
CA ARG A 994 -29.05 -4.42 -14.05
C ARG A 994 -27.89 -5.31 -13.61
N LYS A 995 -26.83 -4.67 -13.14
CA LYS A 995 -25.66 -5.34 -12.57
C LYS A 995 -26.12 -6.19 -11.39
N VAL A 996 -26.02 -7.52 -11.53
CA VAL A 996 -26.30 -8.48 -10.45
C VAL A 996 -25.22 -8.35 -9.38
N GLN A 997 -25.62 -8.15 -8.13
CA GLN A 997 -24.71 -7.93 -7.02
C GLN A 997 -25.15 -8.68 -5.77
N GLN A 998 -24.20 -9.36 -5.13
CA GLN A 998 -24.33 -9.84 -3.75
C GLN A 998 -24.58 -8.65 -2.82
N LYS A 999 -25.53 -8.80 -1.91
CA LYS A 999 -25.91 -7.75 -0.96
C LYS A 999 -25.68 -8.23 0.47
N CYS A 1000 -25.21 -7.32 1.32
CA CYS A 1000 -25.21 -7.49 2.76
C CYS A 1000 -26.27 -6.58 3.38
N ARG A 1001 -27.05 -7.13 4.32
CA ARG A 1001 -27.98 -6.33 5.14
C ARG A 1001 -27.15 -5.44 6.07
N ARG A 1002 -27.47 -4.14 6.15
CA ARG A 1002 -26.73 -3.17 7.00
C ARG A 1002 -27.42 -2.84 8.32
N ASP A 1003 -28.50 -3.53 8.66
CA ASP A 1003 -29.34 -3.19 9.82
C ASP A 1003 -28.66 -3.59 11.16
N PRO A 1004 -28.21 -2.63 11.98
CA PRO A 1004 -27.53 -2.90 13.25
C PRO A 1004 -28.51 -3.27 14.38
N GLN A 1005 -29.82 -3.09 14.19
CA GLN A 1005 -30.78 -3.12 15.29
C GLN A 1005 -31.08 -4.54 15.80
N LEU A 1006 -31.06 -5.55 14.92
CA LEU A 1006 -31.36 -6.95 15.28
C LEU A 1006 -30.25 -7.64 16.09
N LEU A 1007 -28.98 -7.20 15.98
CA LEU A 1007 -27.86 -7.74 16.78
C LEU A 1007 -27.63 -7.01 18.11
N ARG A 1008 -28.34 -5.91 18.36
CA ARG A 1008 -28.10 -5.00 19.50
C ARG A 1008 -28.32 -5.66 20.86
N ARG A 1009 -29.02 -6.81 20.92
CA ARG A 1009 -29.31 -7.51 22.18
C ARG A 1009 -28.25 -8.54 22.58
N ASP A 1010 -27.58 -9.22 21.64
CA ASP A 1010 -26.81 -10.44 21.99
C ASP A 1010 -25.28 -10.39 21.74
N ILE A 1011 -24.76 -9.59 20.79
CA ILE A 1011 -23.33 -9.61 20.41
C ILE A 1011 -22.80 -8.19 20.13
N ALA A 1012 -22.64 -7.37 21.18
CA ALA A 1012 -22.17 -5.98 21.06
C ALA A 1012 -20.63 -5.86 20.98
N ILE A 1013 -19.99 -6.57 20.05
CA ILE A 1013 -18.52 -6.52 19.85
C ILE A 1013 -18.08 -5.19 19.21
N PHE A 1014 -18.90 -4.61 18.34
CA PHE A 1014 -18.59 -3.37 17.60
C PHE A 1014 -19.36 -2.16 18.11
N ASP A 1015 -18.68 -1.01 18.18
CA ASP A 1015 -19.29 0.30 18.40
C ASP A 1015 -20.02 0.77 17.13
N PRO A 1016 -21.23 1.37 17.23
CA PRO A 1016 -21.88 2.09 16.13
C PRO A 1016 -20.97 3.03 15.32
N LEU A 1017 -19.93 3.60 15.95
CA LEU A 1017 -18.98 4.51 15.30
C LEU A 1017 -18.05 3.82 14.29
N ILE A 1018 -17.59 2.58 14.54
CA ILE A 1018 -16.80 1.79 13.57
C ILE A 1018 -17.69 1.41 12.37
N ALA A 1019 -18.96 1.07 12.63
CA ALA A 1019 -19.93 0.76 11.58
C ALA A 1019 -20.20 1.99 10.68
N ARG A 1020 -20.31 3.20 11.25
CA ARG A 1020 -20.46 4.45 10.48
C ARG A 1020 -19.25 4.77 9.61
N TYR A 1021 -18.03 4.59 10.10
CA TYR A 1021 -16.81 4.92 9.35
C TYR A 1021 -16.40 3.89 8.30
N SER A 1022 -16.83 2.62 8.42
CA SER A 1022 -16.68 1.63 7.34
C SER A 1022 -17.38 2.04 6.03
N ASN A 1023 -18.35 2.97 6.12
CA ASN A 1023 -19.13 3.48 5.01
C ASN A 1023 -18.62 4.81 4.42
N ALA A 1024 -17.54 5.41 4.95
CA ALA A 1024 -17.00 6.69 4.48
C ALA A 1024 -16.27 6.64 3.12
N GLY A 1025 -16.45 5.56 2.35
CA GLY A 1025 -16.09 5.54 0.92
C GLY A 1025 -17.08 6.30 0.03
N GLY A 1026 -18.20 6.78 0.58
CA GLY A 1026 -19.12 7.73 -0.05
C GLY A 1026 -18.82 9.16 0.40
N SER A 1027 -18.84 10.08 -0.57
CA SER A 1027 -18.66 11.54 -0.38
C SER A 1027 -19.32 12.06 0.90
N ILE A 1028 -18.57 12.87 1.66
CA ILE A 1028 -18.95 13.48 2.95
C ILE A 1028 -20.17 14.43 2.80
N PHE A 1029 -20.62 14.73 1.58
CA PHE A 1029 -21.70 15.67 1.30
C PHE A 1029 -23.09 15.06 1.03
N ALA A 1030 -23.29 13.75 1.21
CA ALA A 1030 -24.62 13.17 1.03
C ALA A 1030 -25.38 13.08 2.38
N PRO A 1031 -26.51 13.81 2.58
CA PRO A 1031 -27.34 13.63 3.75
C PRO A 1031 -27.95 12.22 3.76
N VAL A 1032 -27.70 11.48 4.84
CA VAL A 1032 -28.24 10.14 5.06
C VAL A 1032 -29.75 10.25 5.25
N LYS A 1033 -30.54 9.79 4.27
CA LYS A 1033 -31.99 9.60 4.45
C LYS A 1033 -32.23 8.47 5.45
N CYS A 1034 -32.57 8.82 6.69
CA CYS A 1034 -33.10 7.87 7.66
C CYS A 1034 -34.51 7.42 7.21
N GLY A 1035 -34.68 6.13 6.87
CA GLY A 1035 -36.03 5.59 6.63
C GLY A 1035 -36.17 4.25 5.90
N GLY A 1036 -35.09 3.57 5.49
CA GLY A 1036 -35.19 2.26 4.83
C GLY A 1036 -34.07 1.30 5.20
N ILE A 1037 -34.35 -0.01 5.20
CA ILE A 1037 -33.34 -1.07 5.35
C ILE A 1037 -32.39 -0.96 4.15
N GLU A 1038 -31.20 -0.41 4.37
CA GLU A 1038 -30.22 -0.19 3.32
C GLU A 1038 -29.41 -1.46 3.08
N TYR A 1039 -29.46 -2.00 1.86
CA TYR A 1039 -28.60 -3.10 1.45
C TYR A 1039 -27.37 -2.55 0.74
N GLY A 1040 -26.18 -2.93 1.21
CA GLY A 1040 -24.91 -2.58 0.58
C GLY A 1040 -24.34 -3.70 -0.28
N PRO A 1041 -23.53 -3.40 -1.33
CA PRO A 1041 -22.76 -4.42 -2.03
C PRO A 1041 -21.72 -5.07 -1.09
N LEU A 1042 -21.49 -6.37 -1.28
CA LEU A 1042 -20.56 -7.17 -0.49
C LEU A 1042 -19.13 -7.10 -1.07
N TYR A 1043 -18.16 -6.66 -0.28
CA TYR A 1043 -16.79 -6.40 -0.77
C TYR A 1043 -15.73 -7.44 -0.38
N SER A 1044 -16.01 -8.29 0.61
CA SER A 1044 -15.04 -9.23 1.17
C SER A 1044 -15.35 -10.68 0.79
N LEU A 1045 -14.35 -11.40 0.28
CA LEU A 1045 -14.46 -12.80 -0.12
C LEU A 1045 -14.69 -13.70 1.10
N ASP A 1046 -14.02 -13.41 2.21
CA ASP A 1046 -14.24 -14.04 3.51
C ASP A 1046 -15.71 -13.96 3.92
N GLN A 1047 -16.29 -12.78 3.83
CA GLN A 1047 -17.69 -12.52 4.14
C GLN A 1047 -18.63 -13.32 3.22
N LEU A 1048 -18.33 -13.36 1.92
CA LEU A 1048 -19.12 -14.11 0.95
C LEU A 1048 -19.13 -15.61 1.26
N TYR A 1049 -17.99 -16.18 1.64
CA TYR A 1049 -17.86 -17.60 1.98
C TYR A 1049 -18.51 -17.94 3.32
N ALA A 1050 -18.42 -17.04 4.31
CA ALA A 1050 -19.15 -17.21 5.56
C ALA A 1050 -20.68 -17.22 5.33
N GLN A 1051 -21.19 -16.30 4.50
CA GLN A 1051 -22.60 -16.33 4.09
C GLN A 1051 -22.95 -17.60 3.31
N ALA A 1052 -22.07 -18.06 2.42
CA ALA A 1052 -22.25 -19.29 1.64
C ALA A 1052 -22.45 -20.51 2.54
N LEU A 1053 -21.62 -20.67 3.59
CA LEU A 1053 -21.74 -21.78 4.54
C LEU A 1053 -23.07 -21.78 5.31
N VAL A 1054 -23.63 -20.59 5.55
CA VAL A 1054 -24.90 -20.44 6.27
C VAL A 1054 -26.10 -20.67 5.36
N ILE A 1055 -26.04 -20.21 4.10
CA ILE A 1055 -27.16 -20.29 3.14
C ILE A 1055 -27.23 -21.62 2.37
N ASP A 1056 -26.10 -22.29 2.14
CA ASP A 1056 -26.02 -23.55 1.37
C ASP A 1056 -27.00 -24.66 1.84
N PRO A 1057 -27.17 -24.96 3.15
CA PRO A 1057 -28.18 -25.95 3.56
C PRO A 1057 -29.62 -25.47 3.34
N VAL A 1058 -29.90 -24.17 3.50
CA VAL A 1058 -31.22 -23.58 3.30
C VAL A 1058 -31.59 -23.61 1.82
N PHE A 1059 -30.64 -23.21 0.95
CA PHE A 1059 -30.81 -23.25 -0.49
C PHE A 1059 -31.01 -24.68 -1.00
N LEU A 1060 -30.22 -25.65 -0.51
CA LEU A 1060 -30.41 -27.04 -0.92
C LEU A 1060 -31.80 -27.57 -0.54
N SER A 1061 -32.27 -27.28 0.68
CA SER A 1061 -33.61 -27.67 1.10
C SER A 1061 -34.69 -27.13 0.16
N LYS A 1062 -34.55 -25.86 -0.25
CA LYS A 1062 -35.46 -25.25 -1.23
C LYS A 1062 -35.35 -25.91 -2.61
N VAL A 1063 -34.15 -26.24 -3.08
CA VAL A 1063 -33.93 -26.95 -4.36
C VAL A 1063 -34.58 -28.34 -4.36
N LYS A 1064 -34.46 -29.08 -3.25
CA LYS A 1064 -35.15 -30.37 -3.07
C LYS A 1064 -36.67 -30.23 -3.19
N SER A 1065 -37.25 -29.23 -2.51
CA SER A 1065 -38.69 -28.94 -2.60
C SER A 1065 -39.13 -28.58 -4.03
N LEU A 1066 -38.34 -27.81 -4.76
CA LEU A 1066 -38.63 -27.49 -6.17
C LEU A 1066 -38.56 -28.73 -7.06
N ALA A 1067 -37.55 -29.58 -6.89
CA ALA A 1067 -37.42 -30.82 -7.65
C ALA A 1067 -38.56 -31.81 -7.36
N GLU A 1068 -39.00 -31.91 -6.10
CA GLU A 1068 -40.17 -32.70 -5.71
C GLU A 1068 -41.43 -32.23 -6.44
N ALA A 1069 -41.63 -30.91 -6.48
CA ALA A 1069 -42.83 -30.30 -7.02
C ALA A 1069 -42.87 -30.29 -8.57
N SER A 1070 -41.71 -30.38 -9.24
CA SER A 1070 -41.58 -30.25 -10.71
C SER A 1070 -41.06 -31.50 -11.42
N ASP A 1071 -40.93 -32.61 -10.69
CA ASP A 1071 -40.42 -33.87 -11.20
C ASP A 1071 -38.95 -33.86 -11.67
N GLY A 1072 -38.12 -33.15 -10.91
CA GLY A 1072 -36.70 -32.99 -11.17
C GLY A 1072 -35.85 -34.21 -10.85
N PHE A 1073 -34.75 -34.35 -11.60
CA PHE A 1073 -33.72 -35.37 -11.43
C PHE A 1073 -32.40 -34.76 -10.94
N PHE A 1074 -31.61 -35.56 -10.23
CA PHE A 1074 -30.25 -35.25 -9.83
C PHE A 1074 -29.28 -36.31 -10.35
N LEU A 1075 -28.02 -35.91 -10.53
CA LEU A 1075 -26.95 -36.82 -10.92
C LEU A 1075 -26.59 -37.73 -9.74
N ALA A 1076 -26.47 -39.04 -9.97
CA ALA A 1076 -26.01 -40.03 -9.00
C ALA A 1076 -24.62 -40.57 -9.33
N GLN A 1077 -23.92 -41.10 -8.33
CA GLN A 1077 -22.66 -41.82 -8.51
C GLN A 1077 -22.93 -43.14 -9.24
N SER A 1078 -22.17 -43.40 -10.31
CA SER A 1078 -22.28 -44.61 -11.12
C SER A 1078 -20.96 -45.37 -11.11
N GLU A 1079 -21.00 -46.68 -10.88
CA GLU A 1079 -19.83 -47.56 -10.93
C GLU A 1079 -19.38 -47.84 -12.37
N ALA A 1080 -20.26 -47.68 -13.36
CA ALA A 1080 -20.03 -48.02 -14.76
C ALA A 1080 -19.53 -46.85 -15.64
N GLY A 1081 -19.30 -45.66 -15.06
CA GLY A 1081 -18.77 -44.48 -15.77
C GLY A 1081 -19.80 -43.68 -16.59
N GLU A 1082 -21.00 -44.22 -16.84
CA GLU A 1082 -22.11 -43.46 -17.47
C GLU A 1082 -22.91 -42.64 -16.45
N PRO A 1083 -23.40 -41.44 -16.82
CA PRO A 1083 -24.15 -40.58 -15.90
C PRO A 1083 -25.52 -41.17 -15.57
N GLN A 1084 -25.72 -41.55 -14.31
CA GLN A 1084 -27.00 -42.03 -13.79
C GLN A 1084 -27.82 -40.87 -13.22
N TYR A 1085 -29.13 -40.85 -13.49
CA TYR A 1085 -30.05 -39.83 -13.01
C TYR A 1085 -31.08 -40.42 -12.06
N VAL A 1086 -31.19 -39.84 -10.87
CA VAL A 1086 -32.14 -40.25 -9.84
C VAL A 1086 -33.22 -39.18 -9.69
N ARG A 1087 -34.48 -39.61 -9.79
CA ARG A 1087 -35.64 -38.74 -9.56
C ARG A 1087 -35.73 -38.42 -8.08
N TRP A 1088 -35.96 -37.16 -7.73
CA TRP A 1088 -35.94 -36.76 -6.32
C TRP A 1088 -37.04 -37.43 -5.48
N ARG A 1089 -38.23 -37.65 -6.03
CA ARG A 1089 -39.32 -38.36 -5.35
C ARG A 1089 -38.95 -39.81 -4.99
N ASP A 1090 -38.23 -40.48 -5.89
CA ASP A 1090 -37.79 -41.86 -5.69
C ASP A 1090 -36.68 -41.90 -4.61
N ALA A 1091 -35.77 -40.91 -4.62
CA ALA A 1091 -34.75 -40.76 -3.58
C ALA A 1091 -35.31 -40.45 -2.18
N MET A 1092 -36.43 -39.74 -2.09
CA MET A 1092 -37.12 -39.51 -0.81
C MET A 1092 -37.75 -40.80 -0.25
N ALA A 1093 -38.21 -41.69 -1.15
CA ALA A 1093 -38.78 -42.98 -0.77
C ALA A 1093 -37.69 -44.00 -0.38
N ASP A 1094 -36.49 -43.89 -0.96
CA ASP A 1094 -35.37 -44.80 -0.72
C ASP A 1094 -34.10 -44.04 -0.26
N PRO A 1095 -33.74 -44.12 1.04
CA PRO A 1095 -32.54 -43.49 1.59
C PRO A 1095 -31.23 -43.94 0.91
N THR A 1096 -31.21 -45.14 0.31
CA THR A 1096 -30.03 -45.63 -0.43
C THR A 1096 -29.82 -44.81 -1.69
N LEU A 1097 -30.88 -44.51 -2.44
CA LEU A 1097 -30.84 -43.65 -3.61
C LEU A 1097 -30.45 -42.22 -3.25
N GLU A 1098 -30.98 -41.63 -2.16
CA GLU A 1098 -30.54 -40.30 -1.71
C GLU A 1098 -29.03 -40.25 -1.45
N SER A 1099 -28.45 -41.31 -0.87
CA SER A 1099 -27.03 -41.37 -0.56
C SER A 1099 -26.13 -41.41 -1.79
N THR A 1100 -26.65 -41.82 -2.96
CA THR A 1100 -25.92 -41.83 -4.24
C THR A 1100 -25.89 -40.47 -4.94
N ILE A 1101 -26.73 -39.51 -4.53
CA ILE A 1101 -26.86 -38.22 -5.22
C ILE A 1101 -25.61 -37.35 -5.04
N CYS A 1102 -25.11 -36.84 -6.17
CA CYS A 1102 -24.01 -35.89 -6.26
C CYS A 1102 -24.49 -34.44 -6.13
N TRP A 1103 -24.48 -33.90 -4.91
CA TRP A 1103 -24.75 -32.48 -4.67
C TRP A 1103 -23.60 -31.58 -5.13
N ALA A 1104 -23.93 -30.41 -5.66
CA ALA A 1104 -22.90 -29.42 -5.98
C ALA A 1104 -22.26 -28.89 -4.69
N LYS A 1105 -20.93 -28.89 -4.65
CA LYS A 1105 -20.13 -28.35 -3.54
C LYS A 1105 -20.06 -26.82 -3.65
N ILE A 1106 -19.89 -26.16 -2.50
CA ILE A 1106 -19.48 -24.75 -2.45
C ILE A 1106 -18.24 -24.58 -3.32
N LYS A 1107 -18.22 -23.52 -4.14
CA LYS A 1107 -17.12 -23.25 -5.06
C LYS A 1107 -15.80 -23.18 -4.28
N ASN A 1108 -14.76 -23.82 -4.78
CA ASN A 1108 -13.42 -23.69 -4.20
C ASN A 1108 -12.91 -22.24 -4.26
N ALA A 1109 -12.23 -21.78 -3.20
CA ALA A 1109 -11.73 -20.41 -3.07
C ALA A 1109 -10.73 -20.01 -4.16
N THR A 1110 -9.81 -20.89 -4.59
CA THR A 1110 -8.86 -20.64 -5.68
C THR A 1110 -9.59 -20.35 -6.99
N ARG A 1111 -10.58 -21.18 -7.32
CA ARG A 1111 -11.43 -20.99 -8.51
C ARG A 1111 -12.24 -19.69 -8.44
N ALA A 1112 -12.68 -19.30 -7.24
CA ALA A 1112 -13.35 -18.01 -7.02
C ALA A 1112 -12.40 -16.84 -7.25
N ILE A 1113 -11.19 -16.90 -6.70
CA ILE A 1113 -10.13 -15.89 -6.85
C ILE A 1113 -9.75 -15.72 -8.33
N GLU A 1114 -9.49 -16.82 -9.05
CA GLU A 1114 -9.23 -16.79 -10.49
C GLU A 1114 -10.31 -16.03 -11.26
N LYS A 1115 -11.58 -16.35 -10.98
CA LYS A 1115 -12.72 -15.69 -11.63
C LYS A 1115 -12.82 -14.22 -11.25
N LEU A 1116 -12.53 -13.87 -9.99
CA LEU A 1116 -12.55 -12.50 -9.50
C LEU A 1116 -11.48 -11.62 -10.14
N VAL A 1117 -10.24 -12.12 -10.21
CA VAL A 1117 -9.10 -11.42 -10.81
C VAL A 1117 -9.32 -11.19 -12.31
N ARG A 1118 -9.89 -12.18 -13.01
CA ARG A 1118 -10.00 -12.15 -14.47
C ARG A 1118 -11.23 -11.44 -14.99
N SER A 1119 -12.40 -11.74 -14.42
CA SER A 1119 -13.71 -11.33 -14.97
C SER A 1119 -14.36 -10.19 -14.19
N TYR A 1120 -14.04 -10.06 -12.90
CA TYR A 1120 -14.80 -9.18 -12.01
C TYR A 1120 -14.04 -7.99 -11.45
N ASP A 1121 -12.77 -7.82 -11.80
CA ASP A 1121 -11.93 -6.72 -11.30
C ASP A 1121 -11.89 -6.70 -9.77
N PHE A 1122 -11.59 -7.86 -9.17
CA PHE A 1122 -11.57 -8.07 -7.72
C PHE A 1122 -12.89 -7.75 -7.00
N CYS A 1123 -13.98 -7.46 -7.74
CA CYS A 1123 -15.26 -7.08 -7.17
C CYS A 1123 -16.01 -8.33 -6.70
N VAL A 1124 -15.85 -8.67 -5.42
CA VAL A 1124 -16.45 -9.84 -4.77
C VAL A 1124 -17.97 -9.90 -4.98
N TYR A 1125 -18.68 -8.78 -4.91
CA TYR A 1125 -20.13 -8.75 -5.08
C TYR A 1125 -20.62 -9.25 -6.45
N LYS A 1126 -19.77 -9.36 -7.47
CA LYS A 1126 -20.16 -9.90 -8.78
C LYS A 1126 -20.09 -11.43 -8.84
N LEU A 1127 -19.53 -12.08 -7.82
CA LEU A 1127 -19.42 -13.53 -7.76
C LEU A 1127 -20.74 -14.14 -7.24
N THR A 1128 -21.53 -14.71 -8.15
CA THR A 1128 -22.90 -15.18 -7.86
C THR A 1128 -23.06 -16.69 -7.82
N ASP A 1129 -21.98 -17.44 -8.06
CA ASP A 1129 -21.99 -18.90 -8.22
C ASP A 1129 -21.06 -19.58 -7.22
N VAL A 1130 -21.04 -19.06 -5.99
CA VAL A 1130 -20.36 -19.68 -4.83
C VAL A 1130 -21.21 -20.84 -4.31
N VAL A 1131 -22.49 -20.58 -4.04
CA VAL A 1131 -23.52 -21.59 -3.77
C VAL A 1131 -24.31 -21.80 -5.04
N ARG A 1132 -24.35 -23.05 -5.52
CA ARG A 1132 -25.03 -23.39 -6.77
C ARG A 1132 -25.58 -24.81 -6.73
N GLN A 1133 -26.67 -25.07 -7.45
CA GLN A 1133 -27.26 -26.40 -7.63
C GLN A 1133 -27.80 -26.55 -9.05
N CYS A 1134 -28.03 -27.79 -9.47
CA CYS A 1134 -28.58 -28.12 -10.79
C CYS A 1134 -29.76 -29.08 -10.64
N ILE A 1135 -30.86 -28.81 -11.33
CA ILE A 1135 -31.98 -29.74 -11.51
C ILE A 1135 -32.00 -30.15 -12.98
N ILE A 1136 -32.12 -31.45 -13.23
CA ILE A 1136 -32.13 -32.03 -14.57
C ILE A 1136 -33.56 -32.46 -14.91
N PHE A 1137 -34.00 -32.19 -16.13
CA PHE A 1137 -35.33 -32.53 -16.63
C PHE A 1137 -35.24 -33.36 -17.90
N LYS A 1138 -36.17 -34.31 -18.07
CA LYS A 1138 -36.25 -35.12 -19.30
C LYS A 1138 -36.86 -34.35 -20.46
N ASP A 1139 -37.78 -33.43 -20.16
CA ASP A 1139 -38.52 -32.67 -21.15
C ASP A 1139 -38.68 -31.19 -20.77
N LEU A 1140 -39.16 -30.41 -21.74
CA LEU A 1140 -39.41 -28.97 -21.58
C LEU A 1140 -40.66 -28.67 -20.74
N ASP A 1141 -41.59 -29.63 -20.61
CA ASP A 1141 -42.84 -29.44 -19.86
C ASP A 1141 -42.54 -29.30 -18.35
N HIS A 1142 -41.81 -30.26 -17.79
CA HIS A 1142 -41.39 -30.26 -16.38
C HIS A 1142 -40.45 -29.10 -16.05
N LEU A 1143 -39.55 -28.75 -16.97
CA LEU A 1143 -38.67 -27.58 -16.81
C LEU A 1143 -39.48 -26.27 -16.80
N CYS A 1144 -40.48 -26.13 -17.68
CA CYS A 1144 -41.37 -24.97 -17.70
C CYS A 1144 -42.23 -24.88 -16.43
N ASP A 1145 -42.69 -26.01 -15.90
CA ASP A 1145 -43.44 -26.10 -14.65
C ASP A 1145 -42.57 -25.70 -13.44
N CYS A 1146 -41.31 -26.16 -13.38
CA CYS A 1146 -40.35 -25.70 -12.37
C CYS A 1146 -40.15 -24.18 -12.39
N LEU A 1147 -40.03 -23.57 -13.57
CA LEU A 1147 -39.89 -22.11 -13.70
C LEU A 1147 -41.11 -21.35 -13.19
N ASP A 1148 -42.32 -21.81 -13.49
CA ASP A 1148 -43.56 -21.20 -13.01
C ASP A 1148 -43.67 -21.30 -11.49
N LYS A 1149 -43.26 -22.43 -10.90
CA LYS A 1149 -43.18 -22.61 -9.45
C LYS A 1149 -42.15 -21.67 -8.80
N ILE A 1150 -40.96 -21.51 -9.39
CA ILE A 1150 -39.94 -20.57 -8.91
C ILE A 1150 -40.47 -19.13 -8.94
N ALA A 1151 -41.18 -18.74 -10.01
CA ALA A 1151 -41.72 -17.40 -10.17
C ALA A 1151 -42.82 -17.05 -9.14
N ARG A 1152 -43.51 -18.07 -8.60
CA ARG A 1152 -44.62 -17.92 -7.63
C ARG A 1152 -44.22 -18.16 -6.17
N ASP A 1153 -43.00 -18.66 -5.89
CA ASP A 1153 -42.57 -18.94 -4.52
C ASP A 1153 -42.29 -17.64 -3.76
N PRO A 1154 -43.01 -17.34 -2.65
CA PRO A 1154 -42.85 -16.10 -1.90
C PRO A 1154 -41.51 -15.99 -1.15
N GLU A 1155 -40.80 -17.10 -0.97
CA GLU A 1155 -39.47 -17.13 -0.35
C GLU A 1155 -38.34 -16.96 -1.36
N ILE A 1156 -38.62 -16.94 -2.67
CA ILE A 1156 -37.62 -16.80 -3.73
C ILE A 1156 -37.69 -15.41 -4.36
N GLU A 1157 -36.60 -14.65 -4.24
CA GLU A 1157 -36.41 -13.42 -5.03
C GLU A 1157 -35.55 -13.76 -6.26
N VAL A 1158 -36.16 -13.79 -7.45
CA VAL A 1158 -35.42 -13.96 -8.71
C VAL A 1158 -34.68 -12.67 -9.06
N VAL A 1159 -33.35 -12.74 -9.11
CA VAL A 1159 -32.48 -11.57 -9.39
C VAL A 1159 -32.18 -11.44 -10.88
N ARG A 1160 -31.90 -12.55 -11.57
CA ARG A 1160 -31.64 -12.58 -13.02
C ARG A 1160 -31.85 -13.99 -13.56
N ILE A 1161 -32.43 -14.09 -14.75
CA ILE A 1161 -32.46 -15.35 -15.51
C ILE A 1161 -31.59 -15.21 -16.76
N LYS A 1162 -30.76 -16.22 -17.03
CA LYS A 1162 -30.00 -16.39 -18.27
C LYS A 1162 -30.67 -17.50 -19.08
N ASN A 1163 -31.49 -17.12 -20.04
CA ASN A 1163 -32.15 -18.08 -20.93
C ASN A 1163 -31.25 -18.38 -22.14
N ARG A 1164 -30.50 -19.49 -22.10
CA ARG A 1164 -29.72 -19.98 -23.27
C ARG A 1164 -30.50 -20.99 -24.13
N LEU A 1165 -31.73 -21.30 -23.71
CA LEU A 1165 -32.73 -22.01 -24.52
C LEU A 1165 -33.57 -21.03 -25.35
N ASP A 1166 -33.21 -19.75 -25.41
CA ASP A 1166 -33.87 -18.83 -26.34
C ASP A 1166 -33.45 -19.16 -27.79
N PRO A 1167 -34.39 -19.29 -28.74
CA PRO A 1167 -34.06 -19.49 -30.16
C PRO A 1167 -33.11 -18.42 -30.73
N ASP A 1168 -33.18 -17.19 -30.22
CA ASP A 1168 -32.35 -16.06 -30.66
C ASP A 1168 -30.96 -16.03 -29.99
N PHE A 1169 -30.67 -16.97 -29.08
CA PHE A 1169 -29.37 -17.04 -28.39
C PHE A 1169 -28.25 -17.53 -29.32
N ASP A 1170 -27.22 -16.70 -29.51
CA ASP A 1170 -26.01 -17.04 -30.27
C ASP A 1170 -25.16 -18.10 -29.53
N SER A 1171 -25.18 -19.33 -30.05
CA SER A 1171 -24.45 -20.47 -29.48
C SER A 1171 -22.93 -20.30 -29.54
N LYS A 1172 -22.39 -19.43 -30.42
CA LYS A 1172 -20.95 -19.13 -30.47
C LYS A 1172 -20.46 -18.51 -29.16
N ILE A 1173 -21.35 -17.82 -28.43
CA ILE A 1173 -21.01 -17.19 -27.16
C ILE A 1173 -20.72 -18.24 -26.08
N SER A 1174 -21.44 -19.38 -26.06
CA SER A 1174 -21.26 -20.43 -25.06
C SER A 1174 -20.48 -21.65 -25.57
N GLY A 1175 -20.07 -21.67 -26.84
CA GLY A 1175 -19.51 -22.88 -27.45
C GLY A 1175 -20.55 -23.98 -27.60
N GLY A 1176 -21.81 -23.62 -27.86
CA GLY A 1176 -22.93 -24.54 -28.02
C GLY A 1176 -23.74 -24.78 -26.74
N TYR A 1177 -23.16 -24.60 -25.56
CA TYR A 1177 -23.81 -24.96 -24.30
C TYR A 1177 -25.13 -24.19 -24.05
N ARG A 1178 -26.21 -24.92 -23.71
CA ARG A 1178 -27.55 -24.38 -23.45
C ARG A 1178 -28.13 -24.87 -22.11
N ASP A 1179 -28.67 -23.95 -21.35
CA ASP A 1179 -29.32 -24.14 -20.04
C ASP A 1179 -30.20 -22.93 -19.69
N ILE A 1180 -30.92 -23.02 -18.58
CA ILE A 1180 -31.50 -21.84 -17.90
C ILE A 1180 -30.77 -21.64 -16.58
N GLY A 1181 -29.98 -20.57 -16.51
CA GLY A 1181 -29.25 -20.19 -15.30
C GLY A 1181 -30.01 -19.11 -14.53
N ILE A 1182 -30.45 -19.42 -13.30
CA ILE A 1182 -31.22 -18.52 -12.45
C ILE A 1182 -30.34 -18.06 -11.29
N ASN A 1183 -30.16 -16.74 -11.17
CA ASN A 1183 -29.60 -16.12 -9.98
C ASN A 1183 -30.77 -15.71 -9.08
N LEU A 1184 -30.85 -16.26 -7.87
CA LEU A 1184 -31.95 -16.01 -6.94
C LEU A 1184 -31.46 -15.81 -5.50
N ARG A 1185 -32.31 -15.26 -4.63
CA ARG A 1185 -32.10 -15.19 -3.18
C ARG A 1185 -33.20 -15.91 -2.44
N ILE A 1186 -32.88 -16.46 -1.28
CA ILE A 1186 -33.86 -17.06 -0.37
C ILE A 1186 -34.18 -16.08 0.74
N VAL A 1187 -35.40 -15.55 0.75
CA VAL A 1187 -35.86 -14.47 1.64
C VAL A 1187 -36.90 -15.01 2.63
N SER A 1188 -36.46 -15.95 3.48
CA SER A 1188 -37.29 -16.52 4.55
C SER A 1188 -37.04 -15.83 5.90
N THR A 1189 -37.90 -16.09 6.89
CA THR A 1189 -37.68 -15.63 8.27
C THR A 1189 -36.34 -16.11 8.84
N GLN A 1190 -35.93 -17.33 8.46
CA GLN A 1190 -34.67 -17.92 8.89
C GLN A 1190 -33.45 -17.20 8.28
N THR A 1191 -33.48 -16.88 6.98
CA THR A 1191 -32.35 -16.20 6.32
C THR A 1191 -32.24 -14.74 6.78
N LYS A 1192 -33.37 -14.07 7.04
CA LYS A 1192 -33.42 -12.74 7.67
C LYS A 1192 -32.82 -12.72 9.07
N LYS A 1193 -33.15 -13.71 9.91
CA LYS A 1193 -32.59 -13.82 11.28
C LYS A 1193 -31.07 -14.02 11.26
N LYS A 1194 -30.56 -14.76 10.26
CA LYS A 1194 -29.13 -15.03 10.09
C LYS A 1194 -28.38 -13.96 9.28
N GLY A 1195 -29.09 -12.96 8.73
CA GLY A 1195 -28.51 -11.86 7.94
C GLY A 1195 -27.93 -12.28 6.59
N VAL A 1196 -28.41 -13.39 6.00
CA VAL A 1196 -27.90 -13.96 4.74
C VAL A 1196 -28.91 -13.91 3.59
N GLU A 1197 -30.05 -13.24 3.78
CA GLU A 1197 -31.11 -13.09 2.78
C GLU A 1197 -30.65 -12.34 1.52
N GLY A 1198 -29.55 -11.59 1.60
CA GLY A 1198 -28.94 -10.88 0.47
C GLY A 1198 -28.05 -11.74 -0.44
N HIS A 1199 -27.75 -12.98 -0.03
CA HIS A 1199 -26.85 -13.88 -0.75
C HIS A 1199 -27.53 -14.47 -2.00
N ILE A 1200 -26.85 -14.33 -3.14
CA ILE A 1200 -27.28 -14.86 -4.43
C ILE A 1200 -26.76 -16.28 -4.59
N CYS A 1201 -27.68 -17.21 -4.83
CA CYS A 1201 -27.42 -18.58 -5.23
C CYS A 1201 -27.66 -18.74 -6.74
N GLU A 1202 -26.95 -19.66 -7.39
CA GLU A 1202 -27.17 -20.02 -8.80
C GLU A 1202 -27.90 -21.36 -8.90
N LEU A 1203 -29.08 -21.37 -9.53
CA LEU A 1203 -29.81 -22.59 -9.88
C LEU A 1203 -29.75 -22.80 -11.39
N GLN A 1204 -29.24 -23.96 -11.82
CA GLN A 1204 -29.22 -24.36 -13.23
C GLN A 1204 -30.35 -25.35 -13.50
N LEU A 1205 -31.15 -25.07 -14.53
CA LEU A 1205 -32.12 -26.02 -15.07
C LEU A 1205 -31.57 -26.51 -16.41
N LEU A 1206 -31.30 -27.82 -16.48
CA LEU A 1206 -30.76 -28.47 -17.69
C LEU A 1206 -31.74 -29.53 -18.20
N LEU A 1207 -31.75 -29.72 -19.53
CA LEU A 1207 -32.33 -30.91 -20.12
C LEU A 1207 -31.32 -32.06 -20.10
N GLU A 1208 -31.81 -33.27 -19.93
CA GLU A 1208 -31.01 -34.50 -19.86
C GLU A 1208 -30.10 -34.64 -21.10
N ASP A 1209 -30.63 -34.38 -22.29
CA ASP A 1209 -29.89 -34.46 -23.56
C ASP A 1209 -28.70 -33.48 -23.60
N PHE A 1210 -28.86 -32.27 -23.06
CA PHE A 1210 -27.77 -31.30 -22.97
C PHE A 1210 -26.75 -31.67 -21.89
N HIS A 1211 -27.20 -32.27 -20.78
CA HIS A 1211 -26.32 -32.75 -19.73
C HIS A 1211 -25.45 -33.92 -20.21
N LYS A 1212 -26.00 -34.86 -20.98
CA LYS A 1212 -25.26 -36.00 -21.56
C LYS A 1212 -24.09 -35.57 -22.44
N LEU A 1213 -24.20 -34.45 -23.16
CA LEU A 1213 -23.13 -33.91 -24.00
C LEU A 1213 -21.96 -33.33 -23.20
N LYS A 1214 -22.14 -33.09 -21.90
CA LYS A 1214 -21.14 -32.49 -21.01
C LYS A 1214 -20.08 -33.52 -20.60
N THR A 1215 -19.12 -33.77 -21.49
CA THR A 1215 -17.94 -34.59 -21.17
C THR A 1215 -16.91 -33.82 -20.36
N LEU A 1216 -16.06 -34.52 -19.62
CA LEU A 1216 -14.99 -33.90 -18.81
C LEU A 1216 -14.02 -33.11 -19.71
N GLU A 1217 -13.64 -33.68 -20.84
CA GLU A 1217 -12.78 -33.02 -21.84
C GLU A 1217 -13.47 -31.83 -22.52
N GLY A 1218 -14.74 -31.97 -22.90
CA GLY A 1218 -15.52 -30.86 -23.47
C GLY A 1218 -15.63 -29.70 -22.48
N HIS A 1219 -15.82 -29.99 -21.19
CA HIS A 1219 -15.78 -28.98 -20.14
C HIS A 1219 -14.42 -28.29 -20.05
N LYS A 1220 -13.30 -29.03 -20.14
CA LYS A 1220 -11.94 -28.48 -20.15
C LYS A 1220 -11.73 -27.52 -21.33
N ARG A 1221 -12.12 -27.93 -22.55
CA ARG A 1221 -12.05 -27.10 -23.77
C ARG A 1221 -12.93 -25.84 -23.64
N HIS A 1222 -14.16 -25.98 -23.17
CA HIS A 1222 -15.05 -24.85 -22.91
C HIS A 1222 -14.46 -23.86 -21.89
N VAL A 1223 -13.89 -24.36 -20.79
CA VAL A 1223 -13.22 -23.53 -19.78
C VAL A 1223 -12.04 -22.79 -20.39
N GLN A 1224 -11.20 -23.43 -21.21
CA GLN A 1224 -10.10 -22.78 -21.92
C GLN A 1224 -10.57 -21.69 -22.89
N PHE A 1225 -11.59 -21.97 -23.70
CA PHE A 1225 -12.20 -21.01 -24.62
C PHE A 1225 -12.75 -19.78 -23.90
N ARG A 1226 -13.54 -19.98 -22.85
CA ARG A 1226 -14.07 -18.90 -22.01
C ARG A 1226 -12.93 -18.09 -21.37
N ASN A 1227 -11.92 -18.79 -20.87
CA ASN A 1227 -10.77 -18.19 -20.23
C ASN A 1227 -10.02 -17.23 -21.17
N LEU A 1228 -9.82 -17.60 -22.44
CA LEU A 1228 -9.09 -16.78 -23.41
C LEU A 1228 -9.86 -15.52 -23.86
N ARG A 1229 -11.17 -15.46 -23.64
CA ARG A 1229 -12.00 -14.28 -23.95
C ARG A 1229 -11.87 -13.15 -22.91
N CYS A 1230 -11.41 -13.46 -21.69
CA CYS A 1230 -11.35 -12.53 -20.56
C CYS A 1230 -12.69 -11.82 -20.29
N GLU A 1231 -13.80 -12.55 -20.35
CA GLU A 1231 -15.16 -12.08 -20.03
C GLU A 1231 -15.52 -12.19 -18.55
#